data_AF-A0A942PFS8-F1
#
_entry.id   AF-A0A942PFS8-F1
#
_cell.length_a   1.000
_cell.length_b   1.000
_cell.length_c   1.000
_cell.angle_alpha   90.00
_cell.angle_beta   90.00
_cell.angle_gamma   90.00
#
_symmetry.space_group_name_H-M   'P 1'
#
loop_
_entity.id
_entity.type
_entity.pdbx_description
1 polymer ?
#
loop_
_entity_poly.entity_id
_entity_poly.type
_entity_poly.pdbx_seq_one_letter_code
_entity_poly.pdbx_strand_id
1 'polypeptide(L)'
;MKRILVFAPHPDDEIIGCGGYLAANSAAKATIRVVVVSDGAQGLPFGGDAALRQTESRAGLAELDIGDVIFWNFPDRGVPLSGTIIEKYQAEVAAFRPDEILLPAPGEAHPDHRRVTRGALHALEGRWQGALRFYETTQPAPLVNTTSDISAHWEAKQRALGAHRSQLAQFDYLGHCESLARMRGIPAGCHHGEAFVAFDWDGAPENFFEGRPLISVVVRGDDPVFLGHALESLAAQEYDHLEVVLVWFGATPPQLDDFSVLDIRIVAGVPNRGKNLNLGIDAARGEYLAFLDQDDIYEPEHLAVLLAELQASPKADVAYAGCRVMACRRDGAAIQIAEQVAEMNRPLEPGRLLIGNTIPNHALLYRAATLRHYRFDEELPAYEDWELLARLDLAGYRFAHVDEITCEYRLFSADGTATLEQSHRDKGYLGWEKKVHERIVRDFAPRHLGQLAGLISGLEEKRDELEQELTAARTKVAELRQRDTDQKTSEDLLRRGLDALGIAQPGHAGLAALIGRSLPEQTLFSLIVPVYNTPAELLAETLDSLIGQAYPGWELCLVDDASDRPETLAALDSYRAAPALAGKLRYLRREENGGIVAATNDALALAGAPYLAFVDHDDVLHQEALLEIALALRDAPDLRLIYTDSTMIDHAGRPLNAYHKPDWAPETLLGMNFVNHLTVARRDDVLQIGGVHPGFDGSQDWDMLLRLAEIIPPPQIRHIPLPLYAWRATNESLAYRSHTKPGALAAGQRAVEAHLQRRGLGAVHCTPNPGGPGIASTWAGAPRRIEVIVPTHRNLEGLKTCVRGLLEETTYPDLHLTLVANRCETPEMQVYLAQLAEHPRVAIRPDPRAFNWAALNNAAAADSDSELLLFLNDDVEILEPGWLAAMNRYFELDGVGVVGATLLYPNGELQHNGVRTSTAWLADNIQSTGSYGELAVTRNVAAVTGACLLVRRDVFGAVGGFDERYAVNYNDVDFCLAVRHAGYRVVQAADARLVHHESISRGLHDTPQKKAGWEREMELLRNKWGDYLNDPYWTEYQVQAQGTRILNLV
;
A
#
# COMPACT_ATOMS: atom_id res chain seq x y z
N MET A 1 -36.89 -12.98 -50.37
CA MET A 1 -35.50 -13.45 -50.27
C MET A 1 -34.84 -12.55 -49.25
N LYS A 2 -34.32 -13.09 -48.15
CA LYS A 2 -33.77 -12.29 -47.04
C LYS A 2 -32.57 -11.49 -47.54
N ARG A 3 -32.51 -10.20 -47.24
CA ARG A 3 -31.40 -9.30 -47.59
C ARG A 3 -30.59 -8.95 -46.35
N ILE A 4 -29.32 -9.31 -46.35
CA ILE A 4 -28.41 -9.13 -45.22
C ILE A 4 -27.32 -8.14 -45.64
N LEU A 5 -27.19 -7.05 -44.89
CA LEU A 5 -26.14 -6.06 -45.07
C LEU A 5 -25.16 -6.15 -43.90
N VAL A 6 -23.87 -6.31 -44.20
CA VAL A 6 -22.81 -6.35 -43.19
C VAL A 6 -21.98 -5.09 -43.34
N PHE A 7 -21.81 -4.32 -42.25
CA PHE A 7 -20.78 -3.28 -42.19
C PHE A 7 -19.57 -3.83 -41.43
N ALA A 8 -18.56 -4.24 -42.18
CA ALA A 8 -17.30 -4.75 -41.67
C ALA A 8 -16.32 -3.59 -41.47
N PRO A 9 -15.72 -3.44 -40.28
CA PRO A 9 -14.74 -2.38 -40.07
C PRO A 9 -13.51 -2.52 -40.97
N HIS A 10 -12.85 -3.69 -40.96
CA HIS A 10 -11.69 -3.99 -41.80
C HIS A 10 -11.92 -5.17 -42.76
N PRO A 11 -11.05 -5.35 -43.78
CA PRO A 11 -11.13 -6.48 -44.72
C PRO A 11 -10.70 -7.82 -44.10
N ASP A 12 -11.65 -8.55 -43.50
CA ASP A 12 -11.53 -9.87 -42.83
C ASP A 12 -12.55 -10.04 -41.69
N ASP A 13 -12.94 -8.95 -41.05
CA ASP A 13 -13.86 -8.94 -39.89
C ASP A 13 -15.21 -9.60 -40.20
N GLU A 14 -15.68 -9.50 -41.44
CA GLU A 14 -16.92 -10.13 -41.89
C GLU A 14 -16.85 -11.66 -41.86
N ILE A 15 -15.66 -12.23 -42.09
CA ILE A 15 -15.43 -13.68 -42.06
C ILE A 15 -15.05 -14.12 -40.64
N ILE A 16 -14.17 -13.38 -39.96
CA ILE A 16 -13.77 -13.65 -38.57
C ILE A 16 -14.99 -13.73 -37.67
N GLY A 17 -15.85 -12.71 -37.72
CA GLY A 17 -16.95 -12.63 -36.79
C GLY A 17 -18.18 -13.45 -37.16
N CYS A 18 -18.67 -13.32 -38.40
CA CYS A 18 -19.95 -13.90 -38.81
C CYS A 18 -19.90 -14.78 -40.07
N GLY A 19 -18.70 -15.20 -40.51
CA GLY A 19 -18.54 -15.94 -41.77
C GLY A 19 -19.34 -17.24 -41.86
N GLY A 20 -19.51 -17.97 -40.74
CA GLY A 20 -20.31 -19.20 -40.72
C GLY A 20 -21.81 -18.91 -40.88
N TYR A 21 -22.30 -17.86 -40.23
CA TYR A 21 -23.67 -17.36 -40.37
C TYR A 21 -23.94 -16.86 -41.80
N LEU A 22 -23.00 -16.14 -42.40
CA LEU A 22 -23.11 -15.68 -43.79
C LEU A 22 -23.13 -16.86 -44.76
N ALA A 23 -22.29 -17.88 -44.55
CA ALA A 23 -22.28 -19.11 -45.36
C ALA A 23 -23.61 -19.86 -45.28
N ALA A 24 -24.18 -19.98 -44.08
CA ALA A 24 -25.48 -20.61 -43.86
C ALA A 24 -26.61 -19.87 -44.59
N ASN A 25 -26.63 -18.54 -44.52
CA ASN A 25 -27.64 -17.72 -45.17
C ASN A 25 -27.46 -17.68 -46.70
N SER A 26 -26.22 -17.69 -47.20
CA SER A 26 -25.92 -17.80 -48.64
C SER A 26 -26.43 -19.13 -49.22
N ALA A 27 -26.18 -20.24 -48.52
CA ALA A 27 -26.71 -21.56 -48.87
C ALA A 27 -28.26 -21.59 -48.89
N ALA A 28 -28.89 -20.85 -47.96
CA ALA A 28 -30.33 -20.64 -47.92
C ALA A 28 -30.85 -19.62 -48.96
N LYS A 29 -30.00 -19.17 -49.89
CA LYS A 29 -30.32 -18.20 -50.94
C LYS A 29 -30.75 -16.86 -50.38
N ALA A 30 -30.08 -16.34 -49.34
CA ALA A 30 -30.15 -14.93 -48.99
C ALA A 30 -29.34 -14.08 -49.99
N THR A 31 -29.73 -12.82 -50.17
CA THR A 31 -28.91 -11.83 -50.88
C THR A 31 -28.07 -11.11 -49.85
N ILE A 32 -26.75 -11.27 -49.92
CA ILE A 32 -25.81 -10.74 -48.92
C ILE A 32 -24.94 -9.68 -49.58
N ARG A 33 -24.84 -8.51 -48.94
CA ARG A 33 -23.88 -7.46 -49.30
C ARG A 33 -22.97 -7.17 -48.13
N VAL A 34 -21.67 -7.12 -48.40
CA VAL A 34 -20.66 -6.71 -47.42
C VAL A 34 -20.13 -5.34 -47.79
N VAL A 35 -20.12 -4.42 -46.84
CA VAL A 35 -19.49 -3.11 -46.96
C VAL A 35 -18.32 -3.08 -45.98
N VAL A 36 -17.12 -3.03 -46.52
CA VAL A 36 -15.90 -2.88 -45.74
C VAL A 36 -15.58 -1.39 -45.64
N VAL A 37 -15.50 -0.87 -44.41
CA VAL A 37 -15.53 0.57 -44.14
C VAL A 37 -14.13 1.19 -44.25
N SER A 38 -13.13 0.67 -43.52
CA SER A 38 -11.76 1.17 -43.58
C SER A 38 -10.82 0.26 -44.39
N ASP A 39 -9.62 0.76 -44.68
CA ASP A 39 -8.64 0.05 -45.51
C ASP A 39 -7.78 -0.96 -44.72
N GLY A 40 -7.83 -0.94 -43.39
CA GLY A 40 -7.10 -1.84 -42.50
C GLY A 40 -5.58 -1.71 -42.57
N ALA A 41 -5.03 -0.55 -42.97
CA ALA A 41 -3.59 -0.40 -43.19
C ALA A 41 -2.76 -0.20 -41.89
N GLN A 42 -3.35 0.20 -40.77
CA GLN A 42 -2.68 0.62 -39.52
C GLN A 42 -3.20 -0.17 -38.28
N GLY A 43 -2.88 -1.47 -38.20
CA GLY A 43 -3.20 -2.30 -37.04
C GLY A 43 -2.01 -2.51 -36.08
N LEU A 44 -2.28 -2.48 -34.76
CA LEU A 44 -1.46 -3.18 -33.75
C LEU A 44 -2.07 -4.57 -33.51
N PRO A 45 -1.27 -5.65 -33.47
CA PRO A 45 0.18 -5.66 -33.65
C PRO A 45 0.60 -5.68 -35.13
N PHE A 46 -0.33 -5.73 -36.09
CA PHE A 46 0.00 -6.16 -37.45
C PHE A 46 -0.83 -5.50 -38.60
N GLY A 47 -0.49 -4.27 -38.98
CA GLY A 47 -0.95 -3.69 -40.25
C GLY A 47 -0.47 -4.46 -41.49
N GLY A 48 -1.10 -4.22 -42.65
CA GLY A 48 -0.78 -4.88 -43.92
C GLY A 48 -1.06 -4.01 -45.15
N ASP A 49 -0.66 -4.47 -46.33
CA ASP A 49 -0.95 -3.77 -47.59
C ASP A 49 -2.47 -3.78 -47.88
N ALA A 50 -3.09 -2.60 -47.92
CA ALA A 50 -4.53 -2.45 -48.08
C ALA A 50 -5.08 -3.11 -49.35
N ALA A 51 -4.36 -3.05 -50.47
CA ALA A 51 -4.81 -3.65 -51.73
C ALA A 51 -4.76 -5.20 -51.67
N LEU A 52 -3.74 -5.75 -51.01
CA LEU A 52 -3.65 -7.17 -50.72
C LEU A 52 -4.81 -7.64 -49.82
N ARG A 53 -5.09 -6.92 -48.72
CA ARG A 53 -6.19 -7.26 -47.81
C ARG A 53 -7.56 -7.27 -48.50
N GLN A 54 -7.83 -6.31 -49.38
CA GLN A 54 -9.07 -6.32 -50.19
C GLN A 54 -9.14 -7.52 -51.14
N THR A 55 -8.01 -7.91 -51.72
CA THR A 55 -7.92 -9.09 -52.59
C THR A 55 -8.21 -10.36 -51.81
N GLU A 56 -7.65 -10.48 -50.60
CA GLU A 56 -7.87 -11.60 -49.69
C GLU A 56 -9.32 -11.66 -49.19
N SER A 57 -9.93 -10.53 -48.80
CA SER A 57 -11.35 -10.47 -48.41
C SER A 57 -12.29 -10.88 -49.55
N ARG A 58 -12.03 -10.46 -50.79
CA ARG A 58 -12.80 -10.94 -51.96
C ARG A 58 -12.66 -12.45 -52.16
N ALA A 59 -11.45 -12.99 -51.99
CA ALA A 59 -11.21 -14.43 -52.11
C ALA A 59 -11.89 -15.23 -50.98
N GLY A 60 -11.84 -14.73 -49.74
CA GLY A 60 -12.50 -15.33 -48.59
C GLY A 60 -14.03 -15.33 -48.74
N LEU A 61 -14.63 -14.22 -49.16
CA LEU A 61 -16.08 -14.13 -49.38
C LEU A 61 -16.54 -15.02 -50.53
N ALA A 62 -15.71 -15.23 -51.56
CA ALA A 62 -16.00 -16.16 -52.64
C ALA A 62 -16.10 -17.63 -52.16
N GLU A 63 -15.31 -18.03 -51.15
CA GLU A 63 -15.45 -19.36 -50.51
C GLU A 63 -16.82 -19.55 -49.82
N LEU A 64 -17.52 -18.45 -49.51
CA LEU A 64 -18.86 -18.42 -48.91
C LEU A 64 -19.99 -18.19 -49.93
N ASP A 65 -19.69 -18.19 -51.24
CA ASP A 65 -20.61 -17.87 -52.34
C ASP A 65 -21.16 -16.42 -52.25
N ILE A 66 -20.33 -15.47 -51.79
CA ILE A 66 -20.68 -14.04 -51.65
C ILE A 66 -19.79 -13.20 -52.57
N GLY A 67 -20.39 -12.58 -53.59
CA GLY A 67 -19.68 -11.74 -54.56
C GLY A 67 -19.92 -10.23 -54.45
N ASP A 68 -20.94 -9.81 -53.70
CA ASP A 68 -21.32 -8.39 -53.58
C ASP A 68 -20.61 -7.74 -52.38
N VAL A 69 -19.40 -7.25 -52.62
CA VAL A 69 -18.58 -6.54 -51.62
C VAL A 69 -18.12 -5.18 -52.13
N ILE A 70 -18.34 -4.16 -51.28
CA ILE A 70 -18.02 -2.75 -51.52
C ILE A 70 -16.97 -2.31 -50.50
N PHE A 71 -15.94 -1.58 -50.96
CA PHE A 71 -14.91 -1.02 -50.10
C PHE A 71 -15.03 0.50 -50.11
N TRP A 72 -15.19 1.11 -48.93
CA TRP A 72 -15.26 2.58 -48.80
C TRP A 72 -13.89 3.24 -48.63
N ASN A 73 -12.86 2.49 -48.26
CA ASN A 73 -11.46 2.94 -48.17
C ASN A 73 -11.28 4.16 -47.27
N PHE A 74 -12.02 4.26 -46.17
CA PHE A 74 -11.64 5.22 -45.13
C PHE A 74 -10.28 4.82 -44.55
N PRO A 75 -9.42 5.78 -44.18
CA PRO A 75 -8.16 5.44 -43.53
C PRO A 75 -8.41 4.63 -42.25
N ASP A 76 -7.67 3.55 -42.05
CA ASP A 76 -7.68 2.78 -40.81
C ASP A 76 -7.44 3.69 -39.59
N ARG A 77 -8.20 3.45 -38.52
CA ARG A 77 -8.31 4.29 -37.30
C ARG A 77 -8.81 5.71 -37.55
N GLY A 78 -9.25 6.02 -38.76
CA GLY A 78 -9.65 7.34 -39.23
C GLY A 78 -11.10 7.40 -39.75
N VAL A 79 -11.93 6.40 -39.45
CA VAL A 79 -13.35 6.39 -39.84
C VAL A 79 -14.07 7.59 -39.20
N PRO A 80 -14.67 8.51 -39.97
CA PRO A 80 -15.39 9.65 -39.40
C PRO A 80 -16.67 9.23 -38.66
N LEU A 81 -17.21 10.11 -37.82
CA LEU A 81 -18.49 9.89 -37.10
C LEU A 81 -19.60 10.87 -37.50
N SER A 82 -19.30 11.80 -38.40
CA SER A 82 -20.24 12.81 -38.90
C SER A 82 -19.98 13.11 -40.38
N GLY A 83 -20.87 13.91 -40.99
CA GLY A 83 -20.75 14.31 -42.39
C GLY A 83 -20.91 13.16 -43.39
N THR A 84 -19.99 13.07 -44.36
CA THR A 84 -20.13 12.22 -45.57
C THR A 84 -20.27 10.72 -45.29
N ILE A 85 -19.81 10.21 -44.16
CA ILE A 85 -19.94 8.78 -43.83
C ILE A 85 -21.36 8.43 -43.34
N ILE A 86 -22.02 9.32 -42.59
CA ILE A 86 -23.41 9.13 -42.16
C ILE A 86 -24.32 9.11 -43.39
N GLU A 87 -24.08 10.00 -44.36
CA GLU A 87 -24.77 9.99 -45.65
C GLU A 87 -24.53 8.70 -46.43
N LYS A 88 -23.31 8.14 -46.38
CA LYS A 88 -22.98 6.83 -47.00
C LYS A 88 -23.73 5.68 -46.36
N TYR A 89 -23.81 5.60 -45.02
CA TYR A 89 -24.62 4.60 -44.32
C TYR A 89 -26.08 4.71 -44.74
N GLN A 90 -26.65 5.92 -44.72
CA GLN A 90 -28.04 6.17 -45.11
C GLN A 90 -28.30 5.79 -46.58
N ALA A 91 -27.40 6.18 -47.49
CA ALA A 91 -27.52 5.89 -48.92
C ALA A 91 -27.45 4.39 -49.19
N GLU A 92 -26.54 3.66 -48.54
CA GLU A 92 -26.39 2.22 -48.75
C GLU A 92 -27.58 1.44 -48.20
N VAL A 93 -28.05 1.78 -46.99
CA VAL A 93 -29.25 1.18 -46.41
C VAL A 93 -30.48 1.46 -47.27
N ALA A 94 -30.62 2.69 -47.79
CA ALA A 94 -31.72 3.05 -48.69
C ALA A 94 -31.65 2.34 -50.05
N ALA A 95 -30.45 2.11 -50.58
CA ALA A 95 -30.22 1.45 -51.87
C ALA A 95 -30.45 -0.06 -51.78
N PHE A 96 -29.85 -0.73 -50.79
CA PHE A 96 -29.94 -2.18 -50.62
C PHE A 96 -31.26 -2.63 -49.97
N ARG A 97 -31.82 -1.77 -49.10
CA ARG A 97 -33.01 -1.98 -48.26
C ARG A 97 -32.92 -3.31 -47.48
N PRO A 98 -31.93 -3.47 -46.60
CA PRO A 98 -31.73 -4.72 -45.85
C PRO A 98 -32.94 -5.06 -44.98
N ASP A 99 -33.20 -6.38 -44.85
CA ASP A 99 -34.12 -6.92 -43.84
C ASP A 99 -33.37 -7.14 -42.51
N GLU A 100 -32.04 -7.32 -42.58
CA GLU A 100 -31.15 -7.52 -41.44
C GLU A 100 -29.82 -6.79 -41.66
N ILE A 101 -29.32 -6.12 -40.62
CA ILE A 101 -28.00 -5.45 -40.61
C ILE A 101 -27.11 -6.10 -39.57
N LEU A 102 -25.85 -6.37 -39.94
CA LEU A 102 -24.81 -6.88 -39.06
C LEU A 102 -23.76 -5.79 -38.82
N LEU A 103 -23.46 -5.55 -37.54
CA LEU A 103 -22.45 -4.60 -37.03
C LEU A 103 -21.50 -5.33 -36.07
N PRO A 104 -20.25 -4.86 -35.88
CA PRO A 104 -19.38 -5.41 -34.85
C PRO A 104 -19.93 -5.11 -33.44
N ALA A 105 -19.60 -5.97 -32.48
CA ALA A 105 -20.10 -5.87 -31.11
C ALA A 105 -19.82 -4.51 -30.44
N PRO A 106 -20.80 -3.91 -29.74
CA PRO A 106 -20.55 -2.76 -28.88
C PRO A 106 -19.53 -3.14 -27.78
N GLY A 107 -18.55 -2.27 -27.53
CA GLY A 107 -17.49 -2.51 -26.53
C GLY A 107 -16.22 -3.16 -27.07
N GLU A 108 -16.10 -3.37 -28.39
CA GLU A 108 -14.83 -3.75 -29.04
C GLU A 108 -13.72 -2.72 -28.78
N ALA A 109 -12.48 -3.19 -28.59
CA ALA A 109 -11.33 -2.34 -28.30
C ALA A 109 -10.79 -1.56 -29.53
N HIS A 110 -11.16 -1.93 -30.75
CA HIS A 110 -10.68 -1.22 -31.95
C HIS A 110 -11.50 0.04 -32.26
N PRO A 111 -10.87 1.21 -32.54
CA PRO A 111 -11.58 2.46 -32.82
C PRO A 111 -12.52 2.39 -34.02
N ASP A 112 -12.08 1.78 -35.12
CA ASP A 112 -12.94 1.65 -36.31
C ASP A 112 -14.16 0.78 -36.04
N HIS A 113 -14.05 -0.28 -35.22
CA HIS A 113 -15.19 -1.13 -34.88
C HIS A 113 -16.28 -0.34 -34.18
N ARG A 114 -15.90 0.43 -33.16
CA ARG A 114 -16.83 1.29 -32.43
C ARG A 114 -17.39 2.41 -33.29
N ARG A 115 -16.55 3.06 -34.10
CA ARG A 115 -16.99 4.16 -34.97
C ARG A 115 -17.95 3.70 -36.04
N VAL A 116 -17.73 2.51 -36.61
CA VAL A 116 -18.65 1.89 -37.55
C VAL A 116 -19.99 1.59 -36.89
N THR A 117 -19.98 0.95 -35.71
CA THR A 117 -21.21 0.67 -34.98
C THR A 117 -21.98 1.94 -34.61
N ARG A 118 -21.31 2.93 -34.01
CA ARG A 118 -21.93 4.19 -33.57
C ARG A 118 -22.43 5.03 -34.75
N GLY A 119 -21.63 5.18 -35.79
CA GLY A 119 -22.00 5.91 -37.01
C GLY A 119 -23.17 5.26 -37.73
N ALA A 120 -23.17 3.92 -37.85
CA ALA A 120 -24.28 3.18 -38.45
C ALA A 120 -25.57 3.32 -37.61
N LEU A 121 -25.52 3.12 -36.29
CA LEU A 121 -26.70 3.27 -35.42
C LEU A 121 -27.29 4.68 -35.49
N HIS A 122 -26.43 5.71 -35.45
CA HIS A 122 -26.87 7.10 -35.61
C HIS A 122 -27.51 7.35 -36.99
N ALA A 123 -26.95 6.76 -38.06
CA ALA A 123 -27.52 6.86 -39.40
C ALA A 123 -28.88 6.15 -39.52
N LEU A 124 -29.11 5.09 -38.74
CA LEU A 124 -30.34 4.28 -38.75
C LEU A 124 -31.45 4.87 -37.87
N GLU A 125 -31.11 5.69 -36.88
CA GLU A 125 -32.05 6.31 -35.94
C GLU A 125 -33.18 7.05 -36.65
N GLY A 126 -34.42 6.68 -36.33
CA GLY A 126 -35.66 7.18 -36.93
C GLY A 126 -35.86 6.89 -38.42
N ARG A 127 -34.93 6.16 -39.07
CA ARG A 127 -34.86 6.02 -40.55
C ARG A 127 -34.94 4.59 -41.04
N TRP A 128 -34.56 3.61 -40.23
CA TRP A 128 -34.65 2.19 -40.57
C TRP A 128 -35.17 1.38 -39.38
N GLN A 129 -35.89 0.32 -39.67
CA GLN A 129 -36.41 -0.66 -38.71
C GLN A 129 -36.21 -2.06 -39.30
N GLY A 130 -35.78 -3.02 -38.48
CA GLY A 130 -35.50 -4.38 -38.92
C GLY A 130 -34.62 -5.15 -37.94
N ALA A 131 -34.17 -6.33 -38.35
CA ALA A 131 -33.33 -7.17 -37.48
C ALA A 131 -31.91 -6.62 -37.41
N LEU A 132 -31.45 -6.23 -36.21
CA LEU A 132 -30.10 -5.76 -35.99
C LEU A 132 -29.32 -6.83 -35.22
N ARG A 133 -28.11 -7.16 -35.71
CA ARG A 133 -27.23 -8.14 -35.08
C ARG A 133 -25.84 -7.58 -34.88
N PHE A 134 -25.32 -7.76 -33.68
CA PHE A 134 -23.95 -7.45 -33.34
C PHE A 134 -23.13 -8.74 -33.28
N TYR A 135 -22.07 -8.84 -34.08
CA TYR A 135 -21.19 -10.02 -34.13
C TYR A 135 -19.90 -9.80 -33.36
N GLU A 136 -19.39 -10.86 -32.75
CA GLU A 136 -18.08 -10.87 -32.07
C GLU A 136 -16.95 -10.88 -33.10
N THR A 137 -15.82 -10.22 -32.83
CA THR A 137 -14.62 -10.38 -33.68
C THR A 137 -13.55 -11.22 -32.97
N THR A 138 -12.41 -10.63 -32.62
CA THR A 138 -11.39 -11.27 -31.78
C THR A 138 -11.66 -11.11 -30.28
N GLN A 139 -12.65 -10.31 -29.90
CA GLN A 139 -13.08 -10.16 -28.51
C GLN A 139 -14.46 -10.78 -28.30
N PRO A 140 -14.65 -11.61 -27.26
CA PRO A 140 -15.96 -12.10 -26.89
C PRO A 140 -16.91 -10.95 -26.49
N ALA A 141 -18.12 -10.92 -27.03
CA ALA A 141 -19.15 -9.97 -26.64
C ALA A 141 -19.72 -10.31 -25.25
N PRO A 142 -19.93 -9.31 -24.38
CA PRO A 142 -20.36 -9.52 -22.99
C PRO A 142 -21.85 -9.88 -22.83
N LEU A 143 -22.72 -9.54 -23.80
CA LEU A 143 -24.19 -9.63 -23.70
C LEU A 143 -24.84 -10.48 -24.81
N VAL A 144 -24.20 -11.58 -25.20
CA VAL A 144 -24.72 -12.50 -26.21
C VAL A 144 -26.12 -13.01 -25.82
N ASN A 145 -27.10 -12.79 -26.69
CA ASN A 145 -28.48 -13.24 -26.49
C ASN A 145 -28.94 -14.25 -27.55
N THR A 146 -28.16 -14.44 -28.61
CA THR A 146 -28.44 -15.38 -29.70
C THR A 146 -27.18 -16.13 -30.10
N THR A 147 -27.31 -17.42 -30.43
CA THR A 147 -26.22 -18.21 -31.00
C THR A 147 -26.73 -18.95 -32.24
N SER A 148 -26.00 -18.88 -33.33
CA SER A 148 -26.29 -19.55 -34.59
C SER A 148 -25.43 -20.81 -34.71
N ASP A 149 -26.05 -21.96 -34.97
CA ASP A 149 -25.32 -23.18 -35.27
C ASP A 149 -24.69 -23.09 -36.67
N ILE A 150 -23.37 -23.08 -36.72
CA ILE A 150 -22.59 -23.02 -37.95
C ILE A 150 -21.85 -24.33 -38.22
N SER A 151 -22.15 -25.41 -37.49
CA SER A 151 -21.40 -26.67 -37.54
C SER A 151 -21.31 -27.25 -38.96
N ALA A 152 -22.39 -27.17 -39.74
CA ALA A 152 -22.44 -27.62 -41.13
C ALA A 152 -21.67 -26.71 -42.12
N HIS A 153 -21.34 -25.50 -41.69
CA HIS A 153 -20.69 -24.47 -42.50
C HIS A 153 -19.27 -24.11 -42.00
N TRP A 154 -18.80 -24.78 -40.94
CA TRP A 154 -17.50 -24.55 -40.33
C TRP A 154 -16.35 -24.74 -41.33
N GLU A 155 -16.39 -25.81 -42.15
CA GLU A 155 -15.35 -26.04 -43.16
C GLU A 155 -15.29 -24.93 -44.22
N ALA A 156 -16.44 -24.34 -44.57
CA ALA A 156 -16.49 -23.19 -45.49
C ALA A 156 -15.89 -21.95 -44.83
N LYS A 157 -16.23 -21.67 -43.57
CA LYS A 157 -15.61 -20.59 -42.78
C LYS A 157 -14.09 -20.79 -42.64
N GLN A 158 -13.61 -22.00 -42.39
CA GLN A 158 -12.18 -22.29 -42.28
C GLN A 158 -11.43 -22.02 -43.59
N ARG A 159 -12.00 -22.40 -44.75
CA ARG A 159 -11.41 -22.06 -46.05
C ARG A 159 -11.41 -20.55 -46.30
N ALA A 160 -12.51 -19.87 -45.98
CA ALA A 160 -12.62 -18.42 -46.11
C ALA A 160 -11.56 -17.70 -45.24
N LEU A 161 -11.40 -18.10 -43.98
CA LEU A 161 -10.32 -17.59 -43.10
C LEU A 161 -8.94 -17.86 -43.70
N GLY A 162 -8.73 -19.04 -44.28
CA GLY A 162 -7.48 -19.42 -44.96
C GLY A 162 -7.11 -18.56 -46.18
N ALA A 163 -8.04 -17.76 -46.71
CA ALA A 163 -7.75 -16.81 -47.79
C ALA A 163 -6.98 -15.56 -47.29
N HIS A 164 -7.08 -15.22 -46.01
CA HIS A 164 -6.43 -14.07 -45.38
C HIS A 164 -5.00 -14.40 -44.93
N ARG A 165 -4.15 -14.78 -45.89
CA ARG A 165 -2.79 -15.27 -45.61
C ARG A 165 -1.92 -14.20 -44.96
N SER A 166 -2.09 -12.93 -45.35
CA SER A 166 -1.35 -11.82 -44.75
C SER A 166 -1.64 -11.68 -43.26
N GLN A 167 -2.91 -11.83 -42.86
CA GLN A 167 -3.36 -11.71 -41.48
C GLN A 167 -3.06 -12.98 -40.66
N LEU A 168 -3.17 -14.17 -41.25
CA LEU A 168 -2.81 -15.44 -40.59
C LEU A 168 -1.31 -15.58 -40.31
N ALA A 169 -0.45 -14.93 -41.10
CA ALA A 169 0.99 -14.88 -40.84
C ALA A 169 1.34 -14.05 -39.59
N GLN A 170 0.39 -13.22 -39.16
CA GLN A 170 0.55 -12.24 -38.10
C GLN A 170 -0.12 -12.72 -36.80
N PHE A 171 -1.32 -13.29 -36.89
CA PHE A 171 -2.05 -13.84 -35.76
C PHE A 171 -2.79 -15.13 -36.14
N ASP A 172 -2.87 -16.10 -35.22
CA ASP A 172 -3.60 -17.37 -35.45
C ASP A 172 -5.12 -17.18 -35.34
N TYR A 173 -5.70 -16.45 -36.30
CA TYR A 173 -7.14 -16.22 -36.39
C TYR A 173 -7.92 -17.53 -36.54
N LEU A 174 -7.34 -18.57 -37.14
CA LEU A 174 -8.00 -19.85 -37.33
C LEU A 174 -8.19 -20.58 -35.99
N GLY A 175 -7.11 -20.72 -35.20
CA GLY A 175 -7.18 -21.30 -33.86
C GLY A 175 -8.03 -20.46 -32.89
N HIS A 176 -7.96 -19.14 -33.01
CA HIS A 176 -8.79 -18.23 -32.22
C HIS A 176 -10.29 -18.37 -32.54
N CYS A 177 -10.67 -18.31 -33.81
CA CYS A 177 -12.06 -18.49 -34.24
C CYS A 177 -12.60 -19.89 -33.89
N GLU A 178 -11.76 -20.94 -33.98
CA GLU A 178 -12.16 -22.30 -33.58
C GLU A 178 -12.48 -22.37 -32.10
N SER A 179 -11.63 -21.75 -31.27
CA SER A 179 -11.81 -21.71 -29.82
C SER A 179 -13.10 -20.97 -29.44
N LEU A 180 -13.35 -19.80 -30.03
CA LEU A 180 -14.60 -19.05 -29.81
C LEU A 180 -15.83 -19.83 -30.28
N ALA A 181 -15.77 -20.43 -31.48
CA ALA A 181 -16.90 -21.17 -32.03
C ALA A 181 -17.24 -22.41 -31.20
N ARG A 182 -16.22 -23.09 -30.66
CA ARG A 182 -16.40 -24.21 -29.72
C ARG A 182 -16.99 -23.76 -28.39
N MET A 183 -16.46 -22.67 -27.83
CA MET A 183 -16.94 -22.08 -26.59
C MET A 183 -18.42 -21.71 -26.68
N ARG A 184 -18.86 -21.09 -27.78
CA ARG A 184 -20.27 -20.71 -28.01
C ARG A 184 -21.15 -21.90 -28.40
N GLY A 185 -20.61 -22.90 -29.10
CA GLY A 185 -21.37 -24.08 -29.54
C GLY A 185 -21.81 -25.00 -28.40
N ILE A 186 -20.94 -25.22 -27.40
CA ILE A 186 -21.21 -26.16 -26.29
C ILE A 186 -22.51 -25.80 -25.52
N PRO A 187 -22.71 -24.57 -25.03
CA PRO A 187 -23.95 -24.18 -24.36
C PRO A 187 -25.18 -24.19 -25.28
N ALA A 188 -24.99 -23.94 -26.59
CA ALA A 188 -26.06 -23.93 -27.58
C ALA A 188 -26.43 -25.33 -28.10
N GLY A 189 -25.73 -26.38 -27.66
CA GLY A 189 -25.99 -27.76 -28.08
C GLY A 189 -25.51 -28.10 -29.49
N CYS A 190 -24.57 -27.33 -30.06
CA CYS A 190 -23.96 -27.60 -31.36
C CYS A 190 -22.42 -27.70 -31.27
N HIS A 191 -21.77 -28.10 -32.37
CA HIS A 191 -20.34 -28.35 -32.37
C HIS A 191 -19.53 -27.05 -32.58
N HIS A 192 -20.04 -26.14 -33.42
CA HIS A 192 -19.50 -24.80 -33.63
C HIS A 192 -20.67 -23.81 -33.68
N GLY A 193 -20.65 -22.80 -32.82
CA GLY A 193 -21.66 -21.74 -32.77
C GLY A 193 -21.03 -20.36 -32.97
N GLU A 194 -21.70 -19.48 -33.71
CA GLU A 194 -21.39 -18.04 -33.75
C GLU A 194 -22.41 -17.29 -32.90
N ALA A 195 -21.93 -16.41 -32.03
CA ALA A 195 -22.76 -15.67 -31.11
C ALA A 195 -23.04 -14.25 -31.59
N PHE A 196 -24.23 -13.76 -31.23
CA PHE A 196 -24.71 -12.43 -31.59
C PHE A 196 -25.45 -11.79 -30.43
N VAL A 197 -25.40 -10.46 -30.36
CA VAL A 197 -26.45 -9.66 -29.68
C VAL A 197 -27.45 -9.24 -30.75
N ALA A 198 -28.66 -9.75 -30.69
CA ALA A 198 -29.66 -9.61 -31.73
C ALA A 198 -31.01 -9.15 -31.18
N PHE A 199 -31.67 -8.22 -31.87
CA PHE A 199 -33.00 -7.71 -31.53
C PHE A 199 -33.62 -7.04 -32.75
N ASP A 200 -34.91 -6.74 -32.67
CA ASP A 200 -35.63 -5.99 -33.70
C ASP A 200 -35.50 -4.50 -33.38
N TRP A 201 -34.74 -3.76 -34.19
CA TRP A 201 -34.54 -2.33 -34.02
C TRP A 201 -35.79 -1.56 -34.41
N ASP A 202 -36.35 -0.81 -33.47
CA ASP A 202 -37.59 -0.04 -33.63
C ASP A 202 -37.35 1.40 -34.14
N GLY A 203 -36.08 1.76 -34.36
CA GLY A 203 -35.69 3.08 -34.82
C GLY A 203 -35.24 4.02 -33.71
N ALA A 204 -35.27 3.61 -32.43
CA ALA A 204 -34.71 4.37 -31.32
C ALA A 204 -33.41 3.71 -30.81
N PRO A 205 -32.42 4.50 -30.36
CA PRO A 205 -31.28 3.96 -29.64
C PRO A 205 -31.73 3.34 -28.33
N GLU A 206 -31.87 2.01 -28.30
CA GLU A 206 -31.85 1.26 -27.05
C GLU A 206 -30.50 1.50 -26.35
N ASN A 207 -30.51 1.66 -25.02
CA ASN A 207 -29.29 1.75 -24.23
C ASN A 207 -28.62 0.37 -24.14
N PHE A 208 -27.93 -0.08 -25.18
CA PHE A 208 -27.10 -1.30 -25.13
C PHE A 208 -25.99 -1.25 -24.05
N PHE A 209 -25.77 -0.06 -23.45
CA PHE A 209 -24.74 0.25 -22.47
C PHE A 209 -25.24 0.28 -21.01
N GLU A 210 -26.44 -0.23 -20.70
CA GLU A 210 -27.13 -0.10 -19.40
C GLU A 210 -26.41 -0.69 -18.15
N GLY A 211 -25.14 -1.10 -18.25
CA GLY A 211 -24.26 -1.42 -17.11
C GLY A 211 -22.92 -0.66 -17.09
N ARG A 212 -22.64 0.21 -18.06
CA ARG A 212 -21.41 1.00 -18.14
C ARG A 212 -21.63 2.35 -17.45
N PRO A 213 -20.71 2.83 -16.60
CA PRO A 213 -20.91 4.10 -15.90
C PRO A 213 -20.88 5.29 -16.86
N LEU A 214 -21.76 6.26 -16.69
CA LEU A 214 -21.74 7.48 -17.50
C LEU A 214 -20.56 8.38 -17.09
N ILE A 215 -19.75 8.82 -18.07
CA ILE A 215 -18.74 9.86 -17.87
C ILE A 215 -19.30 11.21 -18.35
N SER A 216 -19.30 12.23 -17.49
CA SER A 216 -19.60 13.60 -17.91
C SER A 216 -18.29 14.34 -18.18
N VAL A 217 -18.12 14.82 -19.42
CA VAL A 217 -16.98 15.67 -19.77
C VAL A 217 -17.42 17.11 -19.78
N VAL A 218 -16.86 17.90 -18.86
CA VAL A 218 -17.12 19.34 -18.77
C VAL A 218 -16.19 20.06 -19.74
N VAL A 219 -16.78 20.67 -20.77
CA VAL A 219 -16.06 21.48 -21.76
C VAL A 219 -16.41 22.94 -21.54
N ARG A 220 -15.41 23.79 -21.37
CA ARG A 220 -15.62 25.23 -21.17
C ARG A 220 -15.11 25.97 -22.39
N GLY A 221 -15.97 26.76 -23.04
CA GLY A 221 -15.60 27.42 -24.28
C GLY A 221 -16.31 28.72 -24.61
N ASP A 222 -15.67 29.49 -25.47
CA ASP A 222 -16.12 30.74 -26.07
C ASP A 222 -15.67 30.91 -27.54
N ASP A 223 -14.85 29.99 -28.05
CA ASP A 223 -14.35 29.99 -29.44
C ASP A 223 -14.86 28.75 -30.20
N PRO A 224 -15.73 28.92 -31.21
CA PRO A 224 -16.30 27.81 -31.96
C PRO A 224 -15.27 26.94 -32.70
N VAL A 225 -14.11 27.50 -33.08
CA VAL A 225 -13.09 26.74 -33.84
C VAL A 225 -12.37 25.77 -32.91
N PHE A 226 -11.90 26.24 -31.75
CA PHE A 226 -11.24 25.37 -30.78
C PHE A 226 -12.22 24.31 -30.27
N LEU A 227 -13.44 24.74 -29.92
CA LEU A 227 -14.51 23.83 -29.52
C LEU A 227 -14.73 22.69 -30.52
N GLY A 228 -14.69 22.96 -31.83
CA GLY A 228 -14.81 21.93 -32.86
C GLY A 228 -13.79 20.81 -32.69
N HIS A 229 -12.50 21.17 -32.51
CA HIS A 229 -11.44 20.17 -32.32
C HIS A 229 -11.58 19.38 -31.01
N ALA A 230 -11.93 20.04 -29.91
CA ALA A 230 -12.20 19.35 -28.65
C ALA A 230 -13.35 18.34 -28.79
N LEU A 231 -14.46 18.73 -29.45
CA LEU A 231 -15.60 17.84 -29.70
C LEU A 231 -15.25 16.70 -30.68
N GLU A 232 -14.41 16.94 -31.68
CA GLU A 232 -13.86 15.88 -32.56
C GLU A 232 -13.12 14.83 -31.73
N SER A 233 -12.28 15.25 -30.78
CA SER A 233 -11.54 14.33 -29.91
C SER A 233 -12.43 13.52 -28.97
N LEU A 234 -13.54 14.13 -28.50
CA LEU A 234 -14.54 13.46 -27.68
C LEU A 234 -15.39 12.47 -28.48
N ALA A 235 -15.76 12.82 -29.71
CA ALA A 235 -16.43 11.89 -30.62
C ALA A 235 -15.52 10.69 -30.93
N ALA A 236 -14.21 10.92 -31.04
CA ALA A 236 -13.21 9.92 -31.35
C ALA A 236 -12.89 8.93 -30.22
N GLN A 237 -13.40 9.14 -28.99
CA GLN A 237 -13.08 8.34 -27.81
C GLN A 237 -13.44 6.86 -27.96
N GLU A 238 -12.60 6.00 -27.36
CA GLU A 238 -12.83 4.57 -27.24
C GLU A 238 -13.95 4.25 -26.26
N TYR A 239 -14.06 5.05 -25.20
CA TYR A 239 -15.19 5.00 -24.28
C TYR A 239 -16.31 5.92 -24.76
N ASP A 240 -17.40 5.35 -25.24
CA ASP A 240 -18.50 6.05 -25.91
C ASP A 240 -19.72 6.37 -25.03
N HIS A 241 -19.81 5.83 -23.80
CA HIS A 241 -20.89 6.14 -22.87
C HIS A 241 -20.59 7.42 -22.08
N LEU A 242 -20.61 8.55 -22.80
CA LEU A 242 -20.29 9.87 -22.26
C LEU A 242 -21.36 10.91 -22.62
N GLU A 243 -21.49 11.92 -21.76
CA GLU A 243 -22.15 13.19 -22.09
C GLU A 243 -21.13 14.33 -22.10
N VAL A 244 -21.44 15.39 -22.85
CA VAL A 244 -20.65 16.62 -22.88
C VAL A 244 -21.46 17.75 -22.25
N VAL A 245 -20.94 18.30 -21.15
CA VAL A 245 -21.50 19.50 -20.52
C VAL A 245 -20.73 20.71 -21.00
N LEU A 246 -21.25 21.37 -22.03
CA LEU A 246 -20.64 22.55 -22.64
C LEU A 246 -21.04 23.81 -21.87
N VAL A 247 -20.13 24.33 -21.05
CA VAL A 247 -20.29 25.60 -20.35
C VAL A 247 -19.83 26.74 -21.27
N TRP A 248 -20.80 27.31 -21.98
CA TRP A 248 -20.56 28.30 -23.02
C TRP A 248 -20.69 29.73 -22.49
N PHE A 249 -19.62 30.53 -22.64
CA PHE A 249 -19.58 31.94 -22.23
C PHE A 249 -19.24 32.89 -23.39
N GLY A 250 -19.24 32.38 -24.63
CA GLY A 250 -19.10 33.19 -25.85
C GLY A 250 -20.35 33.99 -26.21
N ALA A 251 -20.17 35.03 -27.05
CA ALA A 251 -21.24 35.99 -27.36
C ALA A 251 -22.46 35.39 -28.07
N THR A 252 -22.28 34.33 -28.85
CA THR A 252 -23.34 33.60 -29.57
C THR A 252 -23.19 32.10 -29.35
N PRO A 253 -24.29 31.34 -29.15
CA PRO A 253 -24.21 29.88 -29.03
C PRO A 253 -23.51 29.23 -30.24
N PRO A 254 -22.72 28.16 -30.04
CA PRO A 254 -22.01 27.49 -31.12
C PRO A 254 -22.95 26.63 -31.95
N GLN A 255 -22.60 26.41 -33.22
CA GLN A 255 -23.28 25.45 -34.08
C GLN A 255 -22.70 24.06 -33.83
N LEU A 256 -23.55 23.05 -33.59
CA LEU A 256 -23.15 21.72 -33.13
C LEU A 256 -23.67 20.59 -34.04
N ASP A 257 -24.21 20.91 -35.22
CA ASP A 257 -24.85 19.93 -36.12
C ASP A 257 -23.87 18.81 -36.55
N ASP A 258 -22.59 19.15 -36.70
CA ASP A 258 -21.51 18.21 -37.07
C ASP A 258 -21.10 17.27 -35.93
N PHE A 259 -21.62 17.47 -34.71
CA PHE A 259 -21.32 16.69 -33.51
C PHE A 259 -22.56 16.03 -32.90
N SER A 260 -23.61 15.85 -33.70
CA SER A 260 -24.88 15.21 -33.31
C SER A 260 -24.75 13.80 -32.74
N VAL A 261 -23.60 13.16 -32.93
CA VAL A 261 -23.24 11.85 -32.37
C VAL A 261 -22.96 11.89 -30.86
N LEU A 262 -22.69 13.07 -30.28
CA LEU A 262 -22.44 13.29 -28.85
C LEU A 262 -23.72 13.78 -28.13
N ASP A 263 -23.98 13.34 -26.88
CA ASP A 263 -24.99 13.95 -26.01
C ASP A 263 -24.44 15.27 -25.44
N ILE A 264 -24.66 16.39 -26.14
CA ILE A 264 -24.16 17.71 -25.74
C ILE A 264 -25.26 18.52 -25.06
N ARG A 265 -25.00 18.93 -23.82
CA ARG A 265 -25.83 19.88 -23.05
C ARG A 265 -25.12 21.21 -22.91
N ILE A 266 -25.80 22.29 -23.32
CA ILE A 266 -25.27 23.66 -23.18
C ILE A 266 -25.72 24.28 -21.85
N VAL A 267 -24.76 24.80 -21.08
CA VAL A 267 -24.97 25.56 -19.85
C VAL A 267 -24.42 26.97 -20.06
N ALA A 268 -25.18 28.00 -19.65
CA ALA A 268 -24.73 29.39 -19.76
C ALA A 268 -23.62 29.68 -18.74
N GLY A 269 -22.43 30.02 -19.24
CA GLY A 269 -21.26 30.37 -18.44
C GLY A 269 -21.15 31.86 -18.12
N VAL A 270 -20.16 32.20 -17.29
CA VAL A 270 -19.79 33.54 -16.84
C VAL A 270 -18.29 33.78 -17.05
N PRO A 271 -17.77 35.03 -17.02
CA PRO A 271 -16.33 35.30 -17.18
C PRO A 271 -15.56 34.99 -15.88
N ASN A 272 -15.66 33.75 -15.38
CA ASN A 272 -14.90 33.24 -14.24
C ASN A 272 -14.66 31.73 -14.44
N ARG A 273 -13.38 31.32 -14.39
CA ARG A 273 -12.95 29.96 -14.72
C ARG A 273 -13.45 28.94 -13.70
N GLY A 274 -13.12 29.12 -12.41
CA GLY A 274 -13.56 28.22 -11.32
C GLY A 274 -15.08 28.08 -11.24
N LYS A 275 -15.82 29.17 -11.41
CA LYS A 275 -17.29 29.16 -11.42
C LYS A 275 -17.86 28.38 -12.61
N ASN A 276 -17.27 28.51 -13.80
CA ASN A 276 -17.71 27.73 -14.96
C ASN A 276 -17.42 26.24 -14.79
N LEU A 277 -16.29 25.87 -14.17
CA LEU A 277 -16.00 24.47 -13.84
C LEU A 277 -17.03 23.91 -12.85
N ASN A 278 -17.36 24.67 -11.79
CA ASN A 278 -18.41 24.30 -10.83
C ASN A 278 -19.80 24.18 -11.48
N LEU A 279 -20.19 25.11 -12.36
CA LEU A 279 -21.43 25.03 -13.14
C LEU A 279 -21.51 23.77 -13.99
N GLY A 280 -20.38 23.38 -14.59
CA GLY A 280 -20.27 22.12 -15.33
C GLY A 280 -20.49 20.91 -14.44
N ILE A 281 -19.87 20.88 -13.26
CA ILE A 281 -20.06 19.78 -12.30
C ILE A 281 -21.52 19.69 -11.84
N ASP A 282 -22.18 20.81 -11.59
CA ASP A 282 -23.58 20.82 -11.13
C ASP A 282 -24.57 20.34 -12.20
N ALA A 283 -24.26 20.57 -13.49
CA ALA A 283 -25.09 20.12 -14.60
C ALA A 283 -24.83 18.68 -15.06
N ALA A 284 -23.74 18.06 -14.59
CA ALA A 284 -23.30 16.72 -14.93
C ALA A 284 -24.12 15.62 -14.24
N ARG A 285 -24.45 14.57 -15.01
CA ARG A 285 -25.26 13.42 -14.60
C ARG A 285 -24.43 12.16 -14.35
N GLY A 286 -23.19 12.14 -14.84
CA GLY A 286 -22.27 11.02 -14.79
C GLY A 286 -21.86 10.60 -13.39
N GLU A 287 -21.47 9.34 -13.29
CA GLU A 287 -20.84 8.75 -12.11
C GLU A 287 -19.37 9.17 -12.02
N TYR A 288 -18.77 9.52 -13.16
CA TYR A 288 -17.42 10.03 -13.29
C TYR A 288 -17.42 11.36 -14.03
N LEU A 289 -16.42 12.18 -13.76
CA LEU A 289 -16.26 13.54 -14.27
C LEU A 289 -14.87 13.72 -14.85
N ALA A 290 -14.79 14.27 -16.05
CA ALA A 290 -13.55 14.72 -16.68
C ALA A 290 -13.70 16.17 -17.18
N PHE A 291 -12.59 16.83 -17.49
CA PHE A 291 -12.57 18.20 -17.98
C PHE A 291 -11.82 18.27 -19.30
N LEU A 292 -12.31 19.02 -20.27
CA LEU A 292 -11.55 19.29 -21.49
C LEU A 292 -11.65 20.78 -21.81
N ASP A 293 -10.52 21.48 -21.77
CA ASP A 293 -10.48 22.85 -22.24
C ASP A 293 -10.64 22.84 -23.79
N GLN A 294 -11.37 23.82 -24.33
CA GLN A 294 -11.74 23.83 -25.75
C GLN A 294 -10.54 23.77 -26.71
N ASP A 295 -9.35 24.17 -26.26
CA ASP A 295 -8.12 24.22 -27.04
C ASP A 295 -7.22 22.99 -26.90
N ASP A 296 -7.59 22.01 -26.06
CA ASP A 296 -6.86 20.77 -25.79
C ASP A 296 -7.53 19.55 -26.45
N ILE A 297 -6.82 18.40 -26.47
CA ILE A 297 -7.29 17.17 -27.15
C ILE A 297 -7.09 15.93 -26.30
N TYR A 298 -8.06 15.02 -26.36
CA TYR A 298 -7.90 13.65 -25.90
C TYR A 298 -7.46 12.72 -27.02
N GLU A 299 -6.51 11.83 -26.73
CA GLU A 299 -6.27 10.65 -27.55
C GLU A 299 -7.49 9.72 -27.42
N PRO A 300 -7.79 8.89 -28.44
CA PRO A 300 -8.98 8.04 -28.42
C PRO A 300 -9.15 7.25 -27.11
N GLU A 301 -8.08 6.69 -26.56
CA GLU A 301 -8.08 5.77 -25.42
C GLU A 301 -8.25 6.46 -24.05
N HIS A 302 -8.15 7.78 -23.99
CA HIS A 302 -8.04 8.56 -22.75
C HIS A 302 -9.06 8.17 -21.68
N LEU A 303 -10.36 8.29 -21.99
CA LEU A 303 -11.42 8.01 -21.02
C LEU A 303 -11.54 6.53 -20.66
N ALA A 304 -11.23 5.63 -21.60
CA ALA A 304 -11.31 4.19 -21.37
C ALA A 304 -10.21 3.75 -20.39
N VAL A 305 -8.99 4.22 -20.62
CA VAL A 305 -7.81 3.93 -19.79
C VAL A 305 -7.99 4.44 -18.37
N LEU A 306 -8.41 5.70 -18.21
CA LEU A 306 -8.62 6.27 -16.87
C LEU A 306 -9.78 5.62 -16.11
N LEU A 307 -10.85 5.25 -16.81
CA LEU A 307 -11.97 4.55 -16.18
C LEU A 307 -11.57 3.14 -15.73
N ALA A 308 -10.83 2.41 -16.57
CA ALA A 308 -10.33 1.08 -16.25
C ALA A 308 -9.45 1.12 -14.98
N GLU A 309 -8.58 2.13 -14.87
CA GLU A 309 -7.75 2.32 -13.68
C GLU A 309 -8.60 2.59 -12.43
N LEU A 310 -9.58 3.49 -12.49
CA LEU A 310 -10.47 3.73 -11.34
C LEU A 310 -11.33 2.52 -10.95
N GLN A 311 -11.64 1.63 -11.90
CA GLN A 311 -12.37 0.39 -11.62
C GLN A 311 -11.46 -0.69 -11.02
N ALA A 312 -10.22 -0.81 -11.50
CA ALA A 312 -9.21 -1.72 -10.96
C ALA A 312 -8.71 -1.28 -9.57
N SER A 313 -8.70 0.03 -9.32
CA SER A 313 -8.27 0.68 -8.08
C SER A 313 -9.47 1.26 -7.31
N PRO A 314 -10.32 0.45 -6.66
CA PRO A 314 -11.55 0.94 -6.00
C PRO A 314 -11.29 1.88 -4.81
N LYS A 315 -10.05 1.93 -4.32
CA LYS A 315 -9.60 2.87 -3.29
C LYS A 315 -9.13 4.22 -3.83
N ALA A 316 -8.93 4.34 -5.14
CA ALA A 316 -8.56 5.59 -5.80
C ALA A 316 -9.80 6.45 -6.06
N ASP A 317 -9.64 7.75 -5.83
CA ASP A 317 -10.70 8.76 -5.98
C ASP A 317 -10.57 9.54 -7.30
N VAL A 318 -9.34 9.60 -7.83
CA VAL A 318 -8.95 10.31 -9.05
C VAL A 318 -7.94 9.44 -9.81
N ALA A 319 -8.09 9.32 -11.12
CA ALA A 319 -7.05 8.75 -11.99
C ALA A 319 -6.55 9.82 -12.96
N TYR A 320 -5.28 9.72 -13.36
CA TYR A 320 -4.70 10.59 -14.37
C TYR A 320 -3.67 9.85 -15.21
N ALA A 321 -3.47 10.35 -16.42
CA ALA A 321 -2.55 9.82 -17.41
C ALA A 321 -1.56 10.92 -17.82
N GLY A 322 -0.57 10.55 -18.62
CA GLY A 322 0.39 11.48 -19.15
C GLY A 322 -0.16 12.34 -20.29
N CYS A 323 0.44 13.52 -20.47
CA CYS A 323 0.03 14.54 -21.43
C CYS A 323 1.22 15.05 -22.26
N ARG A 324 1.06 15.17 -23.58
CA ARG A 324 2.03 15.92 -24.42
C ARG A 324 1.71 17.40 -24.37
N VAL A 325 2.73 18.24 -24.35
CA VAL A 325 2.55 19.69 -24.50
C VAL A 325 2.99 20.07 -25.91
N MET A 326 2.06 20.60 -26.69
CA MET A 326 2.24 20.88 -28.12
C MET A 326 2.27 22.38 -28.36
N ALA A 327 3.30 22.90 -29.02
CA ALA A 327 3.27 24.25 -29.53
C ALA A 327 2.48 24.28 -30.83
N CYS A 328 1.47 25.15 -30.89
CA CYS A 328 0.52 25.23 -31.98
C CYS A 328 0.47 26.64 -32.55
N ARG A 329 0.18 26.72 -33.85
CA ARG A 329 -0.13 27.95 -34.55
C ARG A 329 -1.54 27.85 -35.13
N ARG A 330 -2.35 28.87 -34.89
CA ARG A 330 -3.67 28.99 -35.51
C ARG A 330 -3.60 29.85 -36.75
N ASP A 331 -4.13 29.34 -37.86
CA ASP A 331 -4.36 30.06 -39.12
C ASP A 331 -5.83 29.96 -39.51
N GLY A 332 -6.64 30.92 -39.07
CA GLY A 332 -8.09 30.90 -39.22
C GLY A 332 -8.73 29.71 -38.47
N ALA A 333 -9.31 28.78 -39.23
CA ALA A 333 -9.92 27.55 -38.70
C ALA A 333 -8.92 26.37 -38.62
N ALA A 334 -7.73 26.49 -39.22
CA ALA A 334 -6.73 25.44 -39.19
C ALA A 334 -5.81 25.59 -37.97
N ILE A 335 -5.51 24.47 -37.31
CA ILE A 335 -4.50 24.38 -36.26
C ILE A 335 -3.32 23.58 -36.81
N GLN A 336 -2.15 24.21 -36.83
CA GLN A 336 -0.89 23.56 -37.17
C GLN A 336 -0.12 23.24 -35.89
N ILE A 337 0.21 21.97 -35.70
CA ILE A 337 1.15 21.53 -34.67
C ILE A 337 2.57 21.86 -35.18
N ALA A 338 3.29 22.70 -34.44
CA ALA A 338 4.66 23.07 -34.77
C ALA A 338 5.63 22.01 -34.25
N GLU A 339 5.61 21.76 -32.94
CA GLU A 339 6.44 20.76 -32.27
C GLU A 339 5.86 20.35 -30.91
N GLN A 340 6.29 19.19 -30.40
CA GLN A 340 6.09 18.83 -29.00
C GLN A 340 7.16 19.54 -28.17
N VAL A 341 6.75 20.39 -27.23
CA VAL A 341 7.66 21.21 -26.41
C VAL A 341 7.90 20.63 -25.02
N ALA A 342 6.98 19.81 -24.50
CA ALA A 342 7.16 19.11 -23.23
C ALA A 342 6.30 17.84 -23.14
N GLU A 343 6.52 17.06 -22.09
CA GLU A 343 5.72 15.89 -21.71
C GLU A 343 5.52 15.89 -20.19
N MET A 344 4.30 15.63 -19.75
CA MET A 344 3.88 15.59 -18.36
C MET A 344 3.32 14.20 -18.05
N ASN A 345 4.15 13.24 -17.62
CA ASN A 345 3.75 11.86 -17.33
C ASN A 345 4.42 11.28 -16.09
N ARG A 346 4.55 12.10 -15.04
CA ARG A 346 5.22 11.67 -13.81
C ARG A 346 4.20 11.18 -12.79
N PRO A 347 4.47 10.06 -12.11
CA PRO A 347 3.67 9.67 -10.96
C PRO A 347 3.75 10.75 -9.88
N LEU A 348 2.62 10.97 -9.22
CA LEU A 348 2.42 11.96 -8.18
C LEU A 348 3.12 11.46 -6.92
N GLU A 349 4.24 12.11 -6.61
CA GLU A 349 4.90 11.94 -5.33
C GLU A 349 4.14 12.72 -4.25
N PRO A 350 4.06 12.19 -3.02
CA PRO A 350 3.43 12.88 -1.91
C PRO A 350 3.96 14.31 -1.77
N GLY A 351 3.07 15.31 -1.70
CA GLY A 351 3.46 16.70 -1.46
C GLY A 351 4.02 17.44 -2.68
N ARG A 352 4.13 16.79 -3.86
CA ARG A 352 4.57 17.44 -5.11
C ARG A 352 3.69 18.63 -5.48
N LEU A 353 2.39 18.48 -5.28
CA LEU A 353 1.39 19.51 -5.54
C LEU A 353 1.49 20.72 -4.58
N LEU A 354 2.38 20.71 -3.61
CA LEU A 354 2.61 21.86 -2.73
C LEU A 354 3.57 22.90 -3.30
N ILE A 355 4.35 22.49 -4.29
CA ILE A 355 5.36 23.35 -4.92
C ILE A 355 5.08 23.62 -6.40
N GLY A 356 4.08 22.95 -6.98
CA GLY A 356 3.63 23.21 -8.35
C GLY A 356 2.73 22.10 -8.90
N ASN A 357 1.86 22.46 -9.84
CA ASN A 357 1.05 21.48 -10.57
C ASN A 357 1.81 20.95 -11.79
N THR A 358 1.89 19.62 -11.92
CA THR A 358 2.43 18.94 -13.11
C THR A 358 1.41 18.06 -13.80
N ILE A 359 0.14 18.12 -13.41
CA ILE A 359 -0.95 17.34 -13.97
C ILE A 359 -1.97 18.32 -14.53
N PRO A 360 -2.06 18.48 -15.87
CA PRO A 360 -3.04 19.37 -16.45
C PRO A 360 -4.44 18.86 -16.15
N ASN A 361 -5.38 19.77 -15.87
CA ASN A 361 -6.74 19.41 -15.43
C ASN A 361 -7.45 18.43 -16.38
N HIS A 362 -7.16 18.52 -17.69
CA HIS A 362 -7.78 17.64 -18.67
C HIS A 362 -7.25 16.21 -18.66
N ALA A 363 -6.09 15.95 -18.07
CA ALA A 363 -5.54 14.60 -17.96
C ALA A 363 -6.20 13.72 -16.88
N LEU A 364 -7.20 14.25 -16.17
CA LEU A 364 -7.77 13.65 -14.96
C LEU A 364 -9.22 13.16 -15.16
N LEU A 365 -9.51 12.00 -14.56
CA LEU A 365 -10.85 11.47 -14.37
C LEU A 365 -11.15 11.34 -12.87
N TYR A 366 -12.27 11.90 -12.44
CA TYR A 366 -12.69 11.93 -11.04
C TYR A 366 -13.91 11.03 -10.83
N ARG A 367 -14.01 10.40 -9.65
CA ARG A 367 -15.32 9.98 -9.16
C ARG A 367 -16.18 11.22 -8.93
N ALA A 368 -17.43 11.23 -9.40
CA ALA A 368 -18.27 12.41 -9.28
C ALA A 368 -18.52 12.85 -7.83
N ALA A 369 -18.54 11.89 -6.89
CA ALA A 369 -18.64 12.17 -5.45
C ALA A 369 -17.49 13.04 -4.92
N THR A 370 -16.27 12.88 -5.45
CA THR A 370 -15.08 13.66 -5.06
C THR A 370 -15.30 15.14 -5.35
N LEU A 371 -15.63 15.46 -6.60
CA LEU A 371 -15.86 16.85 -7.02
C LEU A 371 -17.15 17.45 -6.46
N ARG A 372 -18.14 16.61 -6.12
CA ARG A 372 -19.34 17.05 -5.39
C ARG A 372 -19.04 17.45 -3.95
N HIS A 373 -18.00 16.90 -3.35
CA HIS A 373 -17.53 17.25 -2.01
C HIS A 373 -16.50 18.39 -2.03
N TYR A 374 -15.55 18.37 -2.96
CA TYR A 374 -14.48 19.36 -3.11
C TYR A 374 -14.64 20.15 -4.42
N ARG A 375 -15.07 21.42 -4.31
CA ARG A 375 -15.30 22.35 -5.43
C ARG A 375 -14.06 23.17 -5.77
N PHE A 376 -13.99 23.72 -6.99
CA PHE A 376 -12.97 24.72 -7.37
C PHE A 376 -13.21 26.03 -6.61
N ASP A 377 -12.14 26.70 -6.18
CA ASP A 377 -12.21 28.03 -5.56
C ASP A 377 -12.55 29.09 -6.62
N GLU A 378 -13.74 29.69 -6.53
CA GLU A 378 -14.22 30.70 -7.48
C GLU A 378 -13.52 32.06 -7.32
N GLU A 379 -12.75 32.27 -6.24
CA GLU A 379 -11.94 33.47 -6.02
C GLU A 379 -10.57 33.40 -6.72
N LEU A 380 -10.19 32.23 -7.26
CA LEU A 380 -8.97 32.05 -8.05
C LEU A 380 -9.28 32.17 -9.55
N PRO A 381 -8.80 33.23 -10.23
CA PRO A 381 -8.98 33.38 -11.67
C PRO A 381 -8.00 32.55 -12.50
N ALA A 382 -6.98 31.97 -11.87
CA ALA A 382 -5.98 31.08 -12.46
C ALA A 382 -5.45 30.12 -11.39
N TYR A 383 -4.95 28.96 -11.83
CA TYR A 383 -4.40 27.89 -10.97
C TYR A 383 -5.41 27.32 -9.95
N GLU A 384 -6.70 27.44 -10.23
CA GLU A 384 -7.76 26.84 -9.42
C GLU A 384 -7.73 25.31 -9.46
N ASP A 385 -7.22 24.73 -10.54
CA ASP A 385 -6.95 23.30 -10.68
C ASP A 385 -5.80 22.85 -9.78
N TRP A 386 -4.70 23.61 -9.75
CA TRP A 386 -3.59 23.36 -8.84
C TRP A 386 -4.03 23.38 -7.38
N GLU A 387 -4.78 24.41 -6.97
CA GLU A 387 -5.31 24.51 -5.61
C GLU A 387 -6.19 23.30 -5.26
N LEU A 388 -7.12 22.92 -6.14
CA LEU A 388 -8.02 21.79 -5.90
C LEU A 388 -7.25 20.48 -5.75
N LEU A 389 -6.31 20.20 -6.67
CA LEU A 389 -5.50 18.99 -6.64
C LEU A 389 -4.67 18.92 -5.36
N ALA A 390 -4.03 20.03 -4.98
CA ALA A 390 -3.28 20.12 -3.73
C ALA A 390 -4.21 19.86 -2.53
N ARG A 391 -5.39 20.49 -2.47
CA ARG A 391 -6.34 20.29 -1.37
C ARG A 391 -6.87 18.86 -1.30
N LEU A 392 -7.07 18.18 -2.42
CA LEU A 392 -7.46 16.77 -2.47
C LEU A 392 -6.34 15.86 -1.92
N ASP A 393 -5.09 16.05 -2.36
CA ASP A 393 -3.92 15.35 -1.83
C ASP A 393 -3.80 15.57 -0.31
N LEU A 394 -3.94 16.83 0.13
CA LEU A 394 -3.91 17.19 1.55
C LEU A 394 -5.09 16.64 2.35
N ALA A 395 -6.24 16.38 1.72
CA ALA A 395 -7.37 15.73 2.38
C ALA A 395 -7.19 14.20 2.49
N GLY A 396 -6.20 13.62 1.79
CA GLY A 396 -5.91 12.19 1.77
C GLY A 396 -6.66 11.42 0.69
N TYR A 397 -7.16 12.12 -0.34
CA TYR A 397 -7.72 11.49 -1.53
C TYR A 397 -6.62 10.80 -2.33
N ARG A 398 -6.93 9.64 -2.89
CA ARG A 398 -5.95 8.79 -3.57
C ARG A 398 -5.97 9.00 -5.07
N PHE A 399 -4.79 9.25 -5.63
CA PHE A 399 -4.56 9.39 -7.06
C PHE A 399 -3.98 8.10 -7.63
N ALA A 400 -4.54 7.62 -8.73
CA ALA A 400 -3.98 6.52 -9.52
C ALA A 400 -3.34 7.07 -10.79
N HIS A 401 -2.08 6.72 -11.03
CA HIS A 401 -1.35 7.12 -12.24
C HIS A 401 -1.43 6.01 -13.27
N VAL A 402 -1.79 6.36 -14.50
CA VAL A 402 -1.58 5.50 -15.66
C VAL A 402 -0.37 5.99 -16.44
N ASP A 403 0.64 5.13 -16.57
CA ASP A 403 1.87 5.42 -17.31
C ASP A 403 1.68 5.30 -18.83
N GLU A 404 0.72 6.08 -19.35
CA GLU A 404 0.40 6.19 -20.77
C GLU A 404 0.13 7.66 -21.12
N ILE A 405 0.58 8.09 -22.29
CA ILE A 405 0.31 9.44 -22.81
C ILE A 405 -1.00 9.42 -23.58
N THR A 406 -2.05 10.05 -23.03
CA THR A 406 -3.41 9.94 -23.60
C THR A 406 -4.10 11.29 -23.86
N CYS A 407 -3.40 12.41 -23.74
CA CYS A 407 -3.94 13.72 -24.10
C CYS A 407 -2.87 14.73 -24.53
N GLU A 408 -3.30 15.83 -25.14
CA GLU A 408 -2.48 16.95 -25.57
C GLU A 408 -2.92 18.27 -24.93
N TYR A 409 -1.96 18.95 -24.30
CA TYR A 409 -2.05 20.34 -23.87
C TYR A 409 -1.47 21.24 -24.97
N ARG A 410 -2.31 22.01 -25.65
CA ARG A 410 -1.89 22.84 -26.80
C ARG A 410 -1.65 24.31 -26.42
N LEU A 411 -0.43 24.79 -26.70
CA LEU A 411 0.01 26.15 -26.46
C LEU A 411 0.03 26.95 -27.75
N PHE A 412 -0.80 27.99 -27.85
CA PHE A 412 -0.93 28.77 -29.09
C PHE A 412 -0.04 30.04 -29.09
N SER A 413 0.76 30.21 -30.14
CA SER A 413 1.44 31.48 -30.46
C SER A 413 1.38 31.82 -31.95
N ALA A 414 1.73 33.06 -32.30
CA ALA A 414 1.70 33.55 -33.69
C ALA A 414 2.72 32.84 -34.61
N ASP A 415 3.83 32.38 -34.05
CA ASP A 415 4.96 31.75 -34.73
C ASP A 415 5.09 30.23 -34.42
N GLY A 416 4.27 29.69 -33.52
CA GLY A 416 4.29 28.29 -33.12
C GLY A 416 5.44 27.91 -32.18
N THR A 417 6.04 28.87 -31.46
CA THR A 417 7.18 28.64 -30.54
C THR A 417 6.84 28.82 -29.05
N ALA A 418 5.54 28.88 -28.69
CA ALA A 418 5.12 29.13 -27.31
C ALA A 418 5.65 28.06 -26.32
N THR A 419 6.20 28.55 -25.21
CA THR A 419 6.50 27.74 -24.02
C THR A 419 5.41 27.91 -22.96
N LEU A 420 5.34 26.99 -22.00
CA LEU A 420 4.37 27.04 -20.91
C LEU A 420 4.50 28.33 -20.09
N GLU A 421 5.74 28.72 -19.76
CA GLU A 421 6.03 29.95 -19.00
C GLU A 421 5.58 31.20 -19.77
N GLN A 422 5.86 31.26 -21.08
CA GLN A 422 5.45 32.39 -21.91
C GLN A 422 3.91 32.46 -22.02
N SER A 423 3.24 31.32 -22.17
CA SER A 423 1.78 31.26 -22.18
C SER A 423 1.17 31.75 -20.87
N HIS A 424 1.71 31.32 -19.72
CA HIS A 424 1.26 31.77 -18.40
C HIS A 424 1.50 33.27 -18.18
N ARG A 425 2.61 33.80 -18.70
CA ARG A 425 2.91 35.23 -18.69
C ARG A 425 1.88 36.02 -19.49
N ASP A 426 1.60 35.59 -20.71
CA ASP A 426 0.69 36.28 -21.63
C ASP A 426 -0.77 36.21 -21.15
N LYS A 427 -1.16 35.11 -20.50
CA LYS A 427 -2.47 34.95 -19.83
C LYS A 427 -2.56 35.70 -18.48
N GLY A 428 -1.46 36.29 -17.99
CA GLY A 428 -1.42 37.03 -16.72
C GLY A 428 -1.55 36.14 -15.48
N TYR A 429 -1.21 34.85 -15.60
CA TYR A 429 -1.28 33.88 -14.51
C TYR A 429 -0.11 34.04 -13.53
N LEU A 430 1.06 34.47 -14.05
CA LEU A 430 2.25 34.74 -13.23
C LEU A 430 1.95 35.79 -12.16
N GLY A 431 2.17 35.44 -10.89
CA GLY A 431 1.89 36.27 -9.71
C GLY A 431 0.73 35.77 -8.85
N TRP A 432 -0.07 34.81 -9.33
CA TRP A 432 -1.14 34.17 -8.54
C TRP A 432 -0.63 33.01 -7.69
N GLU A 433 0.59 32.53 -7.90
CA GLU A 433 1.18 31.41 -7.15
C GLU A 433 1.17 31.69 -5.65
N LYS A 434 1.45 32.92 -5.23
CA LYS A 434 1.43 33.31 -3.81
C LYS A 434 0.05 33.07 -3.19
N LYS A 435 -1.03 33.40 -3.89
CA LYS A 435 -2.39 33.22 -3.38
C LYS A 435 -2.79 31.76 -3.34
N VAL A 436 -2.35 30.95 -4.30
CA VAL A 436 -2.56 29.50 -4.28
C VAL A 436 -1.86 28.89 -3.06
N HIS A 437 -0.59 29.22 -2.84
CA HIS A 437 0.13 28.77 -1.65
C HIS A 437 -0.52 29.28 -0.36
N GLU A 438 -0.95 30.54 -0.28
CA GLU A 438 -1.67 31.07 0.90
C GLU A 438 -2.97 30.29 1.22
N ARG A 439 -3.66 29.76 0.19
CA ARG A 439 -4.85 28.91 0.35
C ARG A 439 -4.49 27.50 0.78
N ILE A 440 -3.55 26.88 0.09
CA ILE A 440 -3.02 25.54 0.40
C ILE A 440 -2.47 25.49 1.84
N VAL A 441 -1.69 26.49 2.24
CA VAL A 441 -1.06 26.59 3.57
C VAL A 441 -2.10 26.76 4.68
N ARG A 442 -3.24 27.40 4.41
CA ARG A 442 -4.30 27.60 5.41
C ARG A 442 -4.92 26.29 5.87
N ASP A 443 -5.05 25.32 4.97
CA ASP A 443 -5.67 24.01 5.23
C ASP A 443 -4.60 22.91 5.47
N PHE A 444 -3.36 23.33 5.73
CA PHE A 444 -2.19 22.46 5.77
C PHE A 444 -2.06 21.68 7.08
N ALA A 445 -2.37 20.38 7.06
CA ALA A 445 -2.09 19.50 8.20
C ALA A 445 -0.60 19.10 8.29
N PRO A 446 -0.03 18.87 9.49
CA PRO A 446 1.41 18.59 9.61
C PRO A 446 1.91 17.26 9.05
N ARG A 447 1.02 16.33 8.67
CA ARG A 447 1.39 15.12 7.91
C ARG A 447 1.99 15.44 6.53
N HIS A 448 1.71 16.63 5.98
CA HIS A 448 2.15 17.10 4.68
C HIS A 448 3.53 17.78 4.71
N LEU A 449 4.01 18.15 5.90
CA LEU A 449 5.40 18.62 6.10
C LEU A 449 6.39 17.48 5.88
N GLY A 450 5.96 16.25 6.18
CA GLY A 450 6.74 15.07 5.84
C GLY A 450 6.88 14.90 4.32
N GLN A 451 5.79 15.08 3.60
CA GLN A 451 5.77 14.96 2.14
C GLN A 451 6.61 16.05 1.45
N LEU A 452 6.52 17.31 1.92
CA LEU A 452 7.38 18.41 1.45
C LEU A 452 8.86 18.16 1.69
N ALA A 453 9.23 17.67 2.88
CA ALA A 453 10.62 17.35 3.17
C ALA A 453 11.12 16.25 2.23
N GLY A 454 10.36 15.14 2.08
CA GLY A 454 10.77 14.04 1.19
C GLY A 454 10.98 14.47 -0.26
N LEU A 455 10.20 15.46 -0.71
CA LEU A 455 10.33 16.01 -2.05
C LEU A 455 11.52 16.97 -2.20
N ILE A 456 11.77 17.83 -1.21
CA ILE A 456 12.97 18.69 -1.17
C ILE A 456 14.23 17.83 -1.28
N SER A 457 14.15 16.66 -0.72
CA SER A 457 15.27 15.77 -0.48
C SER A 457 15.52 14.79 -1.57
N GLY A 458 14.47 14.22 -2.14
CA GLY A 458 14.57 13.59 -3.45
C GLY A 458 15.16 14.57 -4.47
N LEU A 459 14.83 15.87 -4.40
CA LEU A 459 15.46 16.90 -5.25
C LEU A 459 16.92 17.19 -4.87
N GLU A 460 17.30 17.14 -3.59
CA GLU A 460 18.68 17.32 -3.12
C GLU A 460 19.57 16.12 -3.42
N GLU A 461 19.12 14.90 -3.19
CA GLU A 461 19.76 13.66 -3.63
C GLU A 461 19.87 13.63 -5.15
N LYS A 462 18.82 14.01 -5.89
CA LYS A 462 18.91 14.10 -7.36
C LYS A 462 19.88 15.19 -7.80
N ARG A 463 19.93 16.33 -7.11
CA ARG A 463 20.92 17.40 -7.36
C ARG A 463 22.33 16.88 -7.10
N ASP A 464 22.55 16.12 -6.04
CA ASP A 464 23.85 15.61 -5.63
C ASP A 464 24.31 14.43 -6.53
N GLU A 465 23.39 13.54 -6.91
CA GLU A 465 23.57 12.53 -7.98
C GLU A 465 23.89 13.22 -9.30
N LEU A 466 23.12 14.23 -9.69
CA LEU A 466 23.36 15.01 -10.91
C LEU A 466 24.63 15.84 -10.80
N GLU A 467 25.07 16.28 -9.62
CA GLU A 467 26.35 16.96 -9.40
C GLU A 467 27.53 15.99 -9.48
N GLN A 468 27.34 14.74 -9.04
CA GLN A 468 28.31 13.66 -9.22
C GLN A 468 28.37 13.22 -10.69
N GLU A 469 27.22 13.09 -11.36
CA GLU A 469 27.11 12.86 -12.80
C GLU A 469 27.64 14.07 -13.59
N LEU A 470 27.43 15.31 -13.13
CA LEU A 470 27.98 16.55 -13.69
C LEU A 470 29.49 16.60 -13.47
N THR A 471 30.00 16.10 -12.35
CA THR A 471 31.43 15.98 -12.07
C THR A 471 32.07 14.90 -12.94
N ALA A 472 31.35 13.81 -13.23
CA ALA A 472 31.72 12.79 -14.19
C ALA A 472 31.56 13.26 -15.66
N ALA A 473 30.58 14.11 -15.95
CA ALA A 473 30.26 14.66 -17.27
C ALA A 473 31.00 15.98 -17.56
N ARG A 474 31.69 16.57 -16.58
CA ARG A 474 32.68 17.66 -16.76
C ARG A 474 33.86 17.24 -17.65
N THR A 475 33.99 15.93 -17.93
CA THR A 475 34.89 15.37 -18.95
C THR A 475 34.28 15.34 -20.37
N LYS A 476 33.02 15.79 -20.57
CA LYS A 476 32.27 15.65 -21.84
C LYS A 476 31.29 16.81 -22.12
N VAL A 477 31.75 18.04 -21.92
CA VAL A 477 30.93 19.28 -21.79
C VAL A 477 30.36 19.89 -23.09
N ALA A 478 30.35 19.20 -24.24
CA ALA A 478 29.84 19.83 -25.47
C ALA A 478 28.30 19.71 -25.65
N GLU A 479 27.64 18.71 -25.07
CA GLU A 479 26.25 18.37 -25.44
C GLU A 479 25.18 18.81 -24.42
N LEU A 480 25.56 19.21 -23.19
CA LEU A 480 24.59 19.43 -22.09
C LEU A 480 24.05 20.87 -21.94
N ARG A 481 24.32 21.78 -22.87
CA ARG A 481 23.88 23.18 -22.74
C ARG A 481 22.37 23.42 -22.83
N GLN A 482 21.57 22.38 -23.11
CA GLN A 482 20.12 22.51 -23.32
C GLN A 482 19.26 21.97 -22.15
N ARG A 483 19.87 21.28 -21.16
CA ARG A 483 19.17 20.75 -19.97
C ARG A 483 19.21 21.67 -18.73
N ASP A 484 19.97 22.77 -18.80
CA ASP A 484 20.23 23.71 -17.67
C ASP A 484 19.09 24.74 -17.45
N THR A 485 18.06 24.74 -18.30
CA THR A 485 17.02 25.79 -18.29
C THR A 485 15.81 25.44 -17.40
N ASP A 486 15.43 24.16 -17.31
CA ASP A 486 14.24 23.73 -16.56
C ASP A 486 14.50 23.57 -15.05
N GLN A 487 15.74 23.24 -14.67
CA GLN A 487 16.13 22.99 -13.28
C GLN A 487 16.31 24.29 -12.48
N LYS A 488 16.83 25.35 -13.12
CA LYS A 488 16.93 26.70 -12.52
C LYS A 488 15.58 27.29 -12.14
N THR A 489 14.53 26.97 -12.89
CA THR A 489 13.19 27.51 -12.66
C THR A 489 12.55 26.92 -11.40
N SER A 490 12.79 25.64 -11.10
CA SER A 490 12.25 24.96 -9.92
C SER A 490 12.97 25.37 -8.62
N GLU A 491 14.30 25.52 -8.66
CA GLU A 491 15.07 26.04 -7.52
C GLU A 491 14.74 27.51 -7.22
N ASP A 492 14.55 28.36 -8.24
CA ASP A 492 14.20 29.76 -8.03
C ASP A 492 12.78 29.93 -7.48
N LEU A 493 11.83 29.05 -7.85
CA LEU A 493 10.49 29.00 -7.27
C LEU A 493 10.50 28.55 -5.81
N LEU A 494 11.27 27.51 -5.47
CA LEU A 494 11.43 27.03 -4.10
C LEU A 494 12.06 28.11 -3.21
N ARG A 495 13.12 28.77 -3.70
CA ARG A 495 13.82 29.82 -2.99
C ARG A 495 12.95 31.05 -2.73
N ARG A 496 12.14 31.46 -3.72
CA ARG A 496 11.16 32.54 -3.57
C ARG A 496 10.03 32.17 -2.59
N GLY A 497 9.61 30.91 -2.56
CA GLY A 497 8.64 30.40 -1.58
C GLY A 497 9.19 30.45 -0.16
N LEU A 498 10.44 30.04 0.04
CA LEU A 498 11.14 30.06 1.33
C LEU A 498 11.43 31.48 1.82
N ASP A 499 11.83 32.39 0.93
CA ASP A 499 12.07 33.81 1.22
C ASP A 499 10.77 34.53 1.62
N ALA A 500 9.65 34.21 0.96
CA ALA A 500 8.33 34.77 1.30
C ALA A 500 7.84 34.33 2.70
N LEU A 501 8.37 33.22 3.24
CA LEU A 501 8.08 32.67 4.56
C LEU A 501 9.10 33.09 5.65
N GLY A 502 10.12 33.88 5.30
CA GLY A 502 11.11 34.41 6.25
C GLY A 502 12.15 33.39 6.74
N ILE A 503 12.43 32.35 5.95
CA ILE A 503 13.34 31.25 6.32
C ILE A 503 14.75 31.55 5.79
N ALA A 504 15.68 31.93 6.68
CA ALA A 504 17.04 32.36 6.29
C ALA A 504 18.02 31.20 5.98
N GLN A 505 17.68 29.95 6.34
CA GLN A 505 18.49 28.74 6.13
C GLN A 505 17.57 27.53 5.88
N PRO A 506 17.56 26.92 4.69
CA PRO A 506 16.64 25.85 4.32
C PRO A 506 17.17 24.46 4.71
N GLY A 507 17.48 24.25 5.99
CA GLY A 507 17.90 22.94 6.52
C GLY A 507 16.84 22.30 7.43
N HIS A 508 16.97 20.99 7.68
CA HIS A 508 16.12 20.18 8.60
C HIS A 508 15.68 20.92 9.88
N ALA A 509 16.65 21.52 10.57
CA ALA A 509 16.42 22.25 11.82
C ALA A 509 15.48 23.47 11.64
N GLY A 510 15.54 24.13 10.48
CA GLY A 510 14.66 25.25 10.13
C GLY A 510 13.23 24.81 9.88
N LEU A 511 13.04 23.68 9.19
CA LEU A 511 11.72 23.09 8.96
C LEU A 511 11.10 22.59 10.27
N ALA A 512 11.82 21.78 11.04
CA ALA A 512 11.36 21.26 12.34
C ALA A 512 10.92 22.41 13.28
N ALA A 513 11.69 23.50 13.34
CA ALA A 513 11.35 24.68 14.13
C ALA A 513 10.07 25.38 13.64
N LEU A 514 9.81 25.41 12.33
CA LEU A 514 8.57 25.95 11.77
C LEU A 514 7.37 25.09 12.16
N ILE A 515 7.47 23.76 12.05
CA ILE A 515 6.42 22.83 12.48
C ILE A 515 6.13 23.02 13.97
N GLY A 516 7.19 23.04 14.79
CA GLY A 516 7.08 23.22 16.24
C GLY A 516 6.35 24.51 16.63
N ARG A 517 6.59 25.61 15.91
CA ARG A 517 5.90 26.90 16.13
C ARG A 517 4.45 26.93 15.62
N SER A 518 4.09 26.06 14.67
CA SER A 518 2.70 25.94 14.19
C SER A 518 1.80 25.18 15.16
N LEU A 519 2.38 24.36 16.05
CA LEU A 519 1.66 23.68 17.12
C LEU A 519 1.31 24.65 18.26
N PRO A 520 0.23 24.42 19.01
CA PRO A 520 -0.12 25.25 20.16
C PRO A 520 1.07 25.40 21.13
N GLU A 521 1.38 26.64 21.53
CA GLU A 521 2.48 26.98 22.45
C GLU A 521 2.23 26.55 23.91
N GLN A 522 1.29 25.62 24.15
CA GLN A 522 1.05 25.09 25.48
C GLN A 522 2.31 24.37 25.98
N THR A 523 2.69 24.60 27.24
CA THR A 523 3.74 23.80 27.89
C THR A 523 3.21 22.37 28.09
N LEU A 524 3.66 21.44 27.24
CA LEU A 524 3.26 20.03 27.27
C LEU A 524 4.22 19.16 28.09
N PHE A 525 5.52 19.48 28.08
CA PHE A 525 6.55 18.62 28.66
C PHE A 525 7.28 19.28 29.84
N SER A 526 7.39 18.57 30.95
CA SER A 526 8.35 18.84 32.02
C SER A 526 9.51 17.86 31.85
N LEU A 527 10.70 18.39 31.56
CA LEU A 527 11.92 17.61 31.41
C LEU A 527 12.51 17.35 32.80
N ILE A 528 12.60 16.09 33.21
CA ILE A 528 13.01 15.65 34.54
C ILE A 528 14.50 15.31 34.50
N VAL A 529 15.34 16.16 35.11
CA VAL A 529 16.81 16.06 35.04
C VAL A 529 17.44 16.11 36.44
N PRO A 530 17.63 14.96 37.11
CA PRO A 530 18.44 14.87 38.32
C PRO A 530 19.94 14.94 37.96
N VAL A 531 20.72 15.75 38.67
CA VAL A 531 22.15 16.01 38.40
C VAL A 531 22.98 15.68 39.64
N TYR A 532 24.07 14.92 39.49
CA TYR A 532 25.04 14.74 40.56
C TYR A 532 26.46 14.61 39.99
N ASN A 533 27.31 15.61 40.26
CA ASN A 533 28.74 15.59 39.95
C ASN A 533 29.07 15.26 38.48
N THR A 534 28.19 15.63 37.55
CA THR A 534 28.36 15.45 36.11
C THR A 534 29.52 16.31 35.58
N PRO A 535 30.42 15.77 34.74
CA PRO A 535 31.42 16.59 34.05
C PRO A 535 30.77 17.75 33.30
N ALA A 536 31.38 18.94 33.40
CA ALA A 536 30.78 20.19 32.91
C ALA A 536 30.49 20.15 31.40
N GLU A 537 31.36 19.50 30.62
CA GLU A 537 31.21 19.31 29.18
C GLU A 537 30.00 18.45 28.82
N LEU A 538 29.77 17.36 29.56
CA LEU A 538 28.64 16.46 29.30
C LEU A 538 27.32 17.11 29.71
N LEU A 539 27.31 17.77 30.87
CA LEU A 539 26.15 18.52 31.34
C LEU A 539 25.78 19.66 30.37
N ALA A 540 26.78 20.34 29.79
CA ALA A 540 26.56 21.35 28.78
C ALA A 540 25.94 20.77 27.50
N GLU A 541 26.47 19.64 27.00
CA GLU A 541 25.89 18.93 25.84
C GLU A 541 24.42 18.55 26.09
N THR A 542 24.09 18.02 27.27
CA THR A 542 22.72 17.70 27.66
C THR A 542 21.85 18.96 27.63
N LEU A 543 22.22 20.01 28.36
CA LEU A 543 21.41 21.23 28.49
C LEU A 543 21.24 21.98 27.16
N ASP A 544 22.29 22.02 26.33
CA ASP A 544 22.22 22.60 24.98
C ASP A 544 21.27 21.81 24.07
N SER A 545 21.24 20.48 24.18
CA SER A 545 20.30 19.65 23.43
C SER A 545 18.83 19.88 23.82
N LEU A 546 18.58 20.22 25.09
CA LEU A 546 17.24 20.59 25.58
C LEU A 546 16.83 21.98 25.09
N ILE A 547 17.76 22.94 25.14
CA ILE A 547 17.55 24.29 24.61
C ILE A 547 17.28 24.25 23.09
N GLY A 548 17.95 23.35 22.37
CA GLY A 548 17.83 23.20 20.92
C GLY A 548 16.54 22.57 20.41
N GLN A 549 15.66 22.07 21.28
CA GLN A 549 14.43 21.37 20.88
C GLN A 549 13.55 22.20 19.95
N ALA A 550 13.12 21.59 18.84
CA ALA A 550 12.32 22.24 17.81
C ALA A 550 10.90 22.61 18.29
N TYR A 551 10.34 21.82 19.21
CA TYR A 551 9.06 22.13 19.85
C TYR A 551 9.29 23.07 21.05
N PRO A 552 8.63 24.25 21.12
CA PRO A 552 8.89 25.23 22.17
C PRO A 552 8.13 24.97 23.48
N GLY A 553 7.12 24.09 23.48
CA GLY A 553 6.18 23.89 24.60
C GLY A 553 6.72 22.99 25.73
N TRP A 554 7.81 23.40 26.39
CA TRP A 554 8.42 22.65 27.50
C TRP A 554 8.97 23.53 28.62
N GLU A 555 9.12 22.94 29.81
CA GLU A 555 9.86 23.46 30.97
C GLU A 555 10.89 22.43 31.47
N LEU A 556 11.95 22.89 32.12
CA LEU A 556 13.05 22.06 32.63
C LEU A 556 12.98 22.01 34.16
N CYS A 557 12.82 20.81 34.72
CA CYS A 557 12.86 20.52 36.15
C CYS A 557 14.21 19.90 36.51
N LEU A 558 15.17 20.76 36.86
CA LEU A 558 16.55 20.38 37.16
C LEU A 558 16.78 20.33 38.68
N VAL A 559 17.19 19.16 39.18
CA VAL A 559 17.54 18.98 40.59
C VAL A 559 19.00 18.61 40.73
N ASP A 560 19.78 19.49 41.36
CA ASP A 560 21.16 19.20 41.77
C ASP A 560 21.14 18.43 43.11
N ASP A 561 21.52 17.16 43.09
CA ASP A 561 21.56 16.25 44.25
C ASP A 561 22.84 16.45 45.10
N ALA A 562 23.08 17.70 45.49
CA ALA A 562 24.21 18.15 46.28
C ALA A 562 25.58 17.89 45.62
N SER A 563 25.75 18.26 44.34
CA SER A 563 27.06 18.25 43.67
C SER A 563 28.09 19.10 44.44
N ASP A 564 29.32 18.60 44.50
CA ASP A 564 30.47 19.24 45.17
C ASP A 564 31.63 19.58 44.21
N ARG A 565 31.57 19.10 42.97
CA ARG A 565 32.52 19.43 41.90
C ARG A 565 32.39 20.90 41.47
N PRO A 566 33.45 21.73 41.59
CA PRO A 566 33.40 23.15 41.22
C PRO A 566 32.98 23.38 39.76
N GLU A 567 33.43 22.53 38.84
CA GLU A 567 33.12 22.59 37.41
C GLU A 567 31.63 22.32 37.12
N THR A 568 31.01 21.35 37.79
CA THR A 568 29.58 21.06 37.68
C THR A 568 28.76 22.25 38.19
N LEU A 569 29.14 22.81 39.34
CA LEU A 569 28.47 23.97 39.93
C LEU A 569 28.58 25.21 39.05
N ALA A 570 29.76 25.46 38.48
CA ALA A 570 29.98 26.57 37.55
C ALA A 570 29.13 26.43 36.28
N ALA A 571 29.01 25.21 35.73
CA ALA A 571 28.13 24.95 34.59
C ALA A 571 26.65 25.23 34.94
N LEU A 572 26.16 24.69 36.06
CA LEU A 572 24.80 24.93 36.53
C LEU A 572 24.49 26.43 36.71
N ASP A 573 25.40 27.18 37.33
CA ASP A 573 25.23 28.63 37.52
C ASP A 573 25.20 29.39 36.18
N SER A 574 25.99 28.97 35.20
CA SER A 574 25.97 29.54 33.84
C SER A 574 24.61 29.35 33.16
N TYR A 575 24.08 28.12 33.16
CA TYR A 575 22.78 27.82 32.53
C TYR A 575 21.60 28.43 33.28
N ARG A 576 21.67 28.55 34.61
CA ARG A 576 20.65 29.27 35.39
C ARG A 576 20.51 30.73 34.98
N ALA A 577 21.60 31.35 34.51
CA ALA A 577 21.62 32.72 34.01
C ALA A 577 21.34 32.83 32.49
N ALA A 578 21.18 31.70 31.77
CA ALA A 578 21.03 31.69 30.32
C ALA A 578 19.66 32.26 29.89
N PRO A 579 19.60 33.25 28.98
CA PRO A 579 18.34 33.81 28.49
C PRO A 579 17.40 32.77 27.87
N ALA A 580 17.95 31.72 27.24
CA ALA A 580 17.17 30.65 26.63
C ALA A 580 16.33 29.83 27.63
N LEU A 581 16.72 29.82 28.90
CA LEU A 581 16.02 29.12 29.99
C LEU A 581 15.14 30.06 30.84
N ALA A 582 15.11 31.35 30.52
CA ALA A 582 14.29 32.33 31.24
C ALA A 582 12.80 31.94 31.17
N GLY A 583 12.17 31.76 32.33
CA GLY A 583 10.78 31.33 32.44
C GLY A 583 10.54 29.82 32.25
N LYS A 584 11.52 29.07 31.74
CA LYS A 584 11.45 27.62 31.49
C LYS A 584 12.09 26.77 32.58
N LEU A 585 13.06 27.31 33.34
CA LEU A 585 13.77 26.55 34.37
C LEU A 585 13.05 26.53 35.73
N ARG A 586 12.87 25.33 36.29
CA ARG A 586 12.57 25.03 37.70
C ARG A 586 13.80 24.35 38.28
N TYR A 587 14.47 25.02 39.22
CA TYR A 587 15.73 24.54 39.79
C TYR A 587 15.60 24.33 41.29
N LEU A 588 16.09 23.18 41.77
CA LEU A 588 16.29 22.89 43.19
C LEU A 588 17.70 22.33 43.40
N ARG A 589 18.35 22.77 44.47
CA ARG A 589 19.57 22.13 44.97
C ARG A 589 19.27 21.49 46.31
N ARG A 590 19.60 20.21 46.45
CA ARG A 590 19.47 19.48 47.71
C ARG A 590 20.62 19.83 48.66
N GLU A 591 20.34 19.81 49.96
CA GLU A 591 21.34 20.07 51.01
C GLU A 591 22.32 18.89 51.17
N GLU A 592 21.81 17.67 50.96
CA GLU A 592 22.55 16.42 51.07
C GLU A 592 22.18 15.51 49.89
N ASN A 593 23.14 14.70 49.45
CA ASN A 593 22.94 13.71 48.39
C ASN A 593 21.95 12.64 48.87
N GLY A 594 20.80 12.57 48.21
CA GLY A 594 19.73 11.60 48.48
C GLY A 594 19.66 10.45 47.48
N GLY A 595 20.53 10.45 46.47
CA GLY A 595 20.53 9.49 45.38
C GLY A 595 19.48 9.78 44.32
N ILE A 596 19.57 9.03 43.22
CA ILE A 596 18.76 9.22 42.01
C ILE A 596 17.25 9.21 42.30
N VAL A 597 16.78 8.33 43.19
CA VAL A 597 15.36 8.23 43.55
C VAL A 597 14.86 9.53 44.20
N ALA A 598 15.60 10.07 45.16
CA ALA A 598 15.20 11.29 45.86
C ALA A 598 15.25 12.50 44.93
N ALA A 599 16.31 12.63 44.14
CA ALA A 599 16.48 13.70 43.17
C ALA A 599 15.41 13.69 42.07
N THR A 600 15.07 12.51 41.53
CA THR A 600 13.98 12.36 40.55
C THR A 600 12.63 12.73 41.15
N ASN A 601 12.30 12.27 42.37
CA ASN A 601 11.02 12.63 43.00
C ASN A 601 10.90 14.12 43.32
N ASP A 602 11.99 14.78 43.73
CA ASP A 602 12.00 16.23 43.88
C ASP A 602 11.77 16.94 42.53
N ALA A 603 12.35 16.44 41.44
CA ALA A 603 12.13 16.98 40.10
C ALA A 603 10.68 16.78 39.64
N LEU A 604 10.07 15.63 39.95
CA LEU A 604 8.64 15.37 39.72
C LEU A 604 7.74 16.35 40.49
N ALA A 605 8.14 16.75 41.70
CA ALA A 605 7.39 17.74 42.49
C ALA A 605 7.45 19.16 41.91
N LEU A 606 8.52 19.48 41.15
CA LEU A 606 8.64 20.75 40.43
C LEU A 606 7.83 20.80 39.13
N ALA A 607 7.52 19.63 38.55
CA ALA A 607 6.86 19.53 37.25
C ALA A 607 5.41 20.04 37.28
N GLY A 608 5.09 20.93 36.35
CA GLY A 608 3.76 21.51 36.13
C GLY A 608 3.12 21.15 34.79
N ALA A 609 3.85 20.57 33.85
CA ALA A 609 3.33 20.20 32.53
C ALA A 609 2.56 18.86 32.56
N PRO A 610 1.65 18.62 31.59
CA PRO A 610 0.86 17.38 31.52
C PRO A 610 1.68 16.10 31.32
N TYR A 611 2.84 16.18 30.67
CA TYR A 611 3.71 15.03 30.39
C TYR A 611 5.10 15.23 30.99
N LEU A 612 5.69 14.15 31.48
CA LEU A 612 7.00 14.07 32.09
C LEU A 612 7.94 13.35 31.13
N ALA A 613 9.04 13.98 30.72
CA ALA A 613 10.08 13.36 29.90
C ALA A 613 11.34 13.18 30.74
N PHE A 614 11.81 11.95 30.87
CA PHE A 614 12.97 11.61 31.71
C PHE A 614 14.26 11.71 30.89
N VAL A 615 15.22 12.51 31.35
CA VAL A 615 16.49 12.75 30.67
C VAL A 615 17.63 12.70 31.68
N ASP A 616 18.62 11.85 31.40
CA ASP A 616 19.81 11.74 32.23
C ASP A 616 20.77 12.91 31.96
N HIS A 617 21.49 13.32 33.00
CA HIS A 617 22.26 14.56 33.01
C HIS A 617 23.50 14.58 32.09
N ASP A 618 23.84 13.45 31.48
CA ASP A 618 25.01 13.22 30.61
C ASP A 618 24.65 12.70 29.21
N ASP A 619 23.35 12.67 28.89
CA ASP A 619 22.80 12.20 27.62
C ASP A 619 22.28 13.36 26.75
N VAL A 620 21.95 13.07 25.48
CA VAL A 620 21.57 14.09 24.49
C VAL A 620 20.22 13.74 23.87
N LEU A 621 19.31 14.70 23.81
CA LEU A 621 18.07 14.54 23.03
C LEU A 621 18.29 14.91 21.56
N HIS A 622 17.69 14.15 20.66
CA HIS A 622 17.58 14.57 19.27
C HIS A 622 16.79 15.88 19.19
N GLN A 623 17.15 16.80 18.30
CA GLN A 623 16.54 18.14 18.19
C GLN A 623 15.01 18.09 17.99
N GLU A 624 14.52 17.00 17.43
CA GLU A 624 13.11 16.76 17.10
C GLU A 624 12.37 15.90 18.13
N ALA A 625 13.02 15.46 19.21
CA ALA A 625 12.44 14.51 20.16
C ALA A 625 11.08 14.97 20.71
N LEU A 626 11.01 16.19 21.22
CA LEU A 626 9.75 16.73 21.74
C LEU A 626 8.74 17.06 20.64
N LEU A 627 9.19 17.34 19.42
CA LEU A 627 8.32 17.60 18.27
C LEU A 627 7.60 16.33 17.84
N GLU A 628 8.32 15.22 17.64
CA GLU A 628 7.74 13.93 17.25
C GLU A 628 6.73 13.43 18.29
N ILE A 629 7.04 13.60 19.58
CA ILE A 629 6.13 13.24 20.66
C ILE A 629 4.90 14.17 20.67
N ALA A 630 5.06 15.48 20.45
CA ALA A 630 3.93 16.41 20.36
C ALA A 630 3.02 16.10 19.15
N LEU A 631 3.58 15.67 18.02
CA LEU A 631 2.83 15.22 16.85
C LEU A 631 2.03 13.95 17.16
N ALA A 632 2.66 12.97 17.82
CA ALA A 632 1.98 11.75 18.26
C ALA A 632 0.82 12.05 19.23
N LEU A 633 1.01 12.97 20.17
CA LEU A 633 -0.02 13.42 21.11
C LEU A 633 -1.16 14.20 20.44
N ARG A 634 -0.87 14.95 19.38
CA ARG A 634 -1.93 15.61 18.60
C ARG A 634 -2.80 14.57 17.89
N ASP A 635 -2.16 13.57 17.28
CA ASP A 635 -2.85 12.56 16.48
C ASP A 635 -3.61 11.55 17.37
N ALA A 636 -3.09 11.30 18.58
CA ALA A 636 -3.72 10.49 19.62
C ALA A 636 -3.64 11.18 21.00
N PRO A 637 -4.60 12.07 21.34
CA PRO A 637 -4.58 12.84 22.59
C PRO A 637 -4.75 12.04 23.88
N ASP A 638 -5.15 10.78 23.79
CA ASP A 638 -5.36 9.89 24.92
C ASP A 638 -4.14 9.04 25.29
N LEU A 639 -3.01 9.21 24.58
CA LEU A 639 -1.75 8.56 24.94
C LEU A 639 -1.27 8.96 26.34
N ARG A 640 -0.78 7.98 27.09
CA ARG A 640 -0.39 8.11 28.50
C ARG A 640 1.06 7.69 28.75
N LEU A 641 1.61 6.81 27.93
CA LEU A 641 3.00 6.41 27.95
C LEU A 641 3.54 6.36 26.52
N ILE A 642 4.65 7.04 26.29
CA ILE A 642 5.32 7.12 25.00
C ILE A 642 6.79 6.77 25.22
N TYR A 643 7.37 5.98 24.33
CA TYR A 643 8.81 5.74 24.32
C TYR A 643 9.35 5.72 22.90
N THR A 644 10.66 5.93 22.76
CA THR A 644 11.32 6.06 21.45
C THR A 644 12.49 5.10 21.34
N ASP A 645 12.93 4.82 20.11
CA ASP A 645 14.25 4.23 19.87
C ASP A 645 15.36 5.14 20.43
N SER A 646 16.57 4.59 20.54
CA SER A 646 17.72 5.30 21.11
C SER A 646 19.02 4.99 20.38
N THR A 647 19.98 5.90 20.45
CA THR A 647 21.34 5.72 19.95
C THR A 647 22.31 5.63 21.11
N MET A 648 23.17 4.63 21.11
CA MET A 648 24.34 4.58 21.99
C MET A 648 25.45 5.44 21.40
N ILE A 649 25.98 6.39 22.18
CA ILE A 649 27.09 7.27 21.79
C ILE A 649 28.32 7.08 22.69
N ASP A 650 29.51 7.38 22.20
CA ASP A 650 30.72 7.40 23.03
C ASP A 650 30.88 8.74 23.80
N HIS A 651 31.96 8.86 24.59
CA HIS A 651 32.27 10.08 25.34
C HIS A 651 32.46 11.32 24.45
N ALA A 652 32.79 11.15 23.16
CA ALA A 652 32.93 12.25 22.21
C ALA A 652 31.62 12.53 21.44
N GLY A 653 30.51 11.88 21.80
CA GLY A 653 29.22 12.04 21.15
C GLY A 653 29.09 11.28 19.83
N ARG A 654 30.04 10.39 19.49
CA ARG A 654 29.99 9.63 18.24
C ARG A 654 29.05 8.43 18.39
N PRO A 655 28.14 8.18 17.43
CA PRO A 655 27.26 7.02 17.48
C PRO A 655 28.06 5.73 17.40
N LEU A 656 27.74 4.80 18.29
CA LEU A 656 28.26 3.44 18.35
C LEU A 656 27.24 2.45 17.77
N ASN A 657 25.95 2.63 18.10
CA ASN A 657 24.87 1.74 17.68
C ASN A 657 23.49 2.40 17.89
N ALA A 658 22.50 2.11 17.06
CA ALA A 658 21.10 2.44 17.28
C ALA A 658 20.36 1.21 17.81
N TYR A 659 19.53 1.40 18.84
CA TYR A 659 18.69 0.38 19.44
C TYR A 659 17.24 0.59 19.00
N HIS A 660 16.81 -0.24 18.05
CA HIS A 660 15.43 -0.32 17.57
C HIS A 660 14.64 -1.23 18.49
N LYS A 661 13.74 -0.62 19.25
CA LYS A 661 12.95 -1.27 20.29
C LYS A 661 11.72 -1.93 19.68
N PRO A 662 11.20 -2.99 20.31
CA PRO A 662 9.89 -3.49 19.95
C PRO A 662 8.81 -2.48 20.36
N ASP A 663 7.67 -2.52 19.68
CA ASP A 663 6.40 -2.01 20.16
C ASP A 663 6.02 -2.69 21.49
N TRP A 664 4.92 -2.23 22.10
CA TRP A 664 4.57 -2.60 23.46
C TRP A 664 4.51 -4.12 23.68
N ALA A 665 5.53 -4.62 24.37
CA ALA A 665 5.81 -6.03 24.60
C ALA A 665 5.93 -6.31 26.11
N PRO A 666 4.80 -6.44 26.83
CA PRO A 666 4.80 -6.53 28.29
C PRO A 666 5.50 -7.79 28.81
N GLU A 667 5.48 -8.89 28.06
CA GLU A 667 6.20 -10.11 28.44
C GLU A 667 7.71 -9.97 28.22
N THR A 668 8.14 -9.28 27.15
CA THR A 668 9.55 -8.90 26.97
C THR A 668 10.02 -7.97 28.09
N LEU A 669 9.17 -7.04 28.56
CA LEU A 669 9.49 -6.10 29.63
C LEU A 669 9.77 -6.79 30.97
N LEU A 670 9.32 -8.02 31.19
CA LEU A 670 9.66 -8.83 32.36
C LEU A 670 11.10 -9.36 32.32
N GLY A 671 11.68 -9.49 31.12
CA GLY A 671 13.04 -9.96 30.93
C GLY A 671 14.05 -8.83 30.74
N MET A 672 13.63 -7.71 30.13
CA MET A 672 14.51 -6.60 29.78
C MET A 672 13.78 -5.25 29.75
N ASN A 673 14.35 -4.22 30.38
CA ASN A 673 13.85 -2.85 30.33
C ASN A 673 14.16 -2.17 28.99
N PHE A 674 13.47 -2.56 27.92
CA PHE A 674 13.65 -1.97 26.59
C PHE A 674 12.93 -0.61 26.43
N VAL A 675 11.94 -0.30 27.29
CA VAL A 675 11.09 0.91 27.22
C VAL A 675 11.81 2.18 27.69
N ASN A 676 13.02 2.02 28.24
CA ASN A 676 13.91 3.08 28.70
C ASN A 676 14.13 4.21 27.68
N HIS A 677 15.02 5.15 27.97
CA HIS A 677 15.28 6.40 27.24
C HIS A 677 14.98 6.41 25.72
N LEU A 678 14.22 7.36 25.16
CA LEU A 678 13.42 8.38 25.85
C LEU A 678 12.09 7.78 26.29
N THR A 679 11.73 7.96 27.56
CA THR A 679 10.41 7.63 28.09
C THR A 679 9.67 8.92 28.45
N VAL A 680 8.42 9.05 28.00
CA VAL A 680 7.51 10.15 28.32
C VAL A 680 6.20 9.60 28.88
N ALA A 681 5.83 10.01 30.10
CA ALA A 681 4.63 9.53 30.77
C ALA A 681 3.72 10.68 31.20
N ARG A 682 2.41 10.45 31.22
CA ARG A 682 1.44 11.42 31.73
C ARG A 682 1.72 11.67 33.22
N ARG A 683 1.82 12.94 33.59
CA ARG A 683 2.17 13.37 34.95
C ARG A 683 1.25 12.78 36.00
N ASP A 684 -0.06 12.87 35.77
CA ASP A 684 -1.06 12.40 36.74
C ASP A 684 -0.91 10.90 37.03
N ASP A 685 -0.46 10.11 36.05
CA ASP A 685 -0.29 8.66 36.19
C ASP A 685 0.96 8.34 37.00
N VAL A 686 2.06 9.05 36.75
CA VAL A 686 3.30 8.93 37.55
C VAL A 686 3.04 9.34 39.00
N LEU A 687 2.27 10.40 39.21
CA LEU A 687 1.87 10.82 40.56
C LEU A 687 0.92 9.80 41.23
N GLN A 688 -0.02 9.23 40.46
CA GLN A 688 -0.95 8.21 40.96
C GLN A 688 -0.20 6.97 41.47
N ILE A 689 0.86 6.54 40.78
CA ILE A 689 1.68 5.39 41.22
C ILE A 689 2.71 5.75 42.30
N GLY A 690 2.84 7.02 42.68
CA GLY A 690 3.74 7.49 43.74
C GLY A 690 5.16 7.84 43.31
N GLY A 691 5.40 8.10 42.02
CA GLY A 691 6.74 8.45 41.50
C GLY A 691 7.69 7.25 41.45
N VAL A 692 8.98 7.49 41.65
CA VAL A 692 10.01 6.42 41.73
C VAL A 692 10.21 5.98 43.18
N HIS A 693 10.40 4.68 43.42
CA HIS A 693 10.45 4.13 44.78
C HIS A 693 11.89 3.87 45.27
N PRO A 694 12.16 4.10 46.58
CA PRO A 694 13.44 3.71 47.19
C PRO A 694 13.58 2.19 47.24
N GLY A 695 14.82 1.70 47.17
CA GLY A 695 15.11 0.26 47.16
C GLY A 695 15.15 -0.36 45.76
N PHE A 696 14.91 0.44 44.72
CA PHE A 696 15.10 0.08 43.32
C PHE A 696 16.21 0.90 42.65
N ASP A 697 17.08 1.54 43.44
CA ASP A 697 18.20 2.36 42.97
C ASP A 697 19.05 1.64 41.91
N GLY A 698 19.15 2.24 40.72
CA GLY A 698 19.79 1.67 39.53
C GLY A 698 18.84 0.92 38.58
N SER A 699 17.58 0.73 38.95
CA SER A 699 16.48 0.21 38.11
C SER A 699 15.12 0.77 38.53
N GLN A 700 15.12 1.99 39.08
CA GLN A 700 13.93 2.67 39.59
C GLN A 700 12.96 3.06 38.48
N ASP A 701 13.48 3.27 37.27
CA ASP A 701 12.76 3.46 36.03
C ASP A 701 12.00 2.18 35.63
N TRP A 702 12.63 1.01 35.74
CA TRP A 702 11.99 -0.28 35.43
C TRP A 702 10.81 -0.57 36.38
N ASP A 703 10.97 -0.35 37.69
CA ASP A 703 9.86 -0.47 38.66
C ASP A 703 8.72 0.50 38.33
N MET A 704 9.03 1.76 38.01
CA MET A 704 8.03 2.76 37.61
C MET A 704 7.28 2.33 36.35
N LEU A 705 7.99 1.88 35.31
CA LEU A 705 7.41 1.42 34.05
C LEU A 705 6.47 0.22 34.25
N LEU A 706 6.87 -0.75 35.09
CA LEU A 706 6.04 -1.89 35.42
C LEU A 706 4.77 -1.47 36.18
N ARG A 707 4.85 -0.48 37.09
CA ARG A 707 3.66 0.08 37.76
C ARG A 707 2.77 0.89 36.83
N LEU A 708 3.34 1.63 35.87
CA LEU A 708 2.57 2.30 34.83
C LEU A 708 1.85 1.29 33.94
N ALA A 709 2.51 0.18 33.58
CA ALA A 709 1.91 -0.92 32.82
C ALA A 709 0.72 -1.60 33.52
N GLU A 710 0.61 -1.49 34.84
CA GLU A 710 -0.52 -2.00 35.63
C GLU A 710 -1.78 -1.13 35.51
N ILE A 711 -1.63 0.17 35.21
CA ILE A 711 -2.75 1.13 35.18
C ILE A 711 -3.03 1.73 33.80
N ILE A 712 -2.08 1.66 32.86
CA ILE A 712 -2.22 2.18 31.50
C ILE A 712 -2.63 1.04 30.56
N PRO A 713 -3.78 1.15 29.87
CA PRO A 713 -4.18 0.14 28.90
C PRO A 713 -3.27 0.20 27.64
N PRO A 714 -2.96 -0.95 27.01
CA PRO A 714 -2.03 -1.00 25.86
C PRO A 714 -2.31 -0.03 24.71
N PRO A 715 -3.57 0.26 24.31
CA PRO A 715 -3.85 1.23 23.24
C PRO A 715 -3.39 2.67 23.54
N GLN A 716 -3.14 2.98 24.82
CA GLN A 716 -2.67 4.30 25.29
C GLN A 716 -1.14 4.33 25.49
N ILE A 717 -0.45 3.27 25.07
CA ILE A 717 1.01 3.16 25.06
C ILE A 717 1.48 3.25 23.61
N ARG A 718 2.45 4.12 23.33
CA ARG A 718 2.97 4.33 21.98
C ARG A 718 4.48 4.21 21.93
N HIS A 719 4.95 3.36 21.03
CA HIS A 719 6.32 3.40 20.56
C HIS A 719 6.44 4.36 19.36
N ILE A 720 7.45 5.22 19.36
CA ILE A 720 7.88 6.01 18.20
C ILE A 720 9.21 5.42 17.73
N PRO A 721 9.25 4.69 16.60
CA PRO A 721 10.44 3.95 16.14
C PRO A 721 11.46 4.88 15.46
N LEU A 722 11.87 5.94 16.19
CA LEU A 722 12.84 6.94 15.78
C LEU A 722 13.88 7.11 16.89
N PRO A 723 15.19 7.16 16.58
CA PRO A 723 16.26 7.23 17.58
C PRO A 723 16.38 8.64 18.19
N LEU A 724 15.40 9.01 19.03
CA LEU A 724 15.23 10.38 19.55
C LEU A 724 16.02 10.67 20.84
N TYR A 725 16.71 9.68 21.37
CA TYR A 725 17.53 9.78 22.57
C TYR A 725 18.92 9.19 22.32
N ALA A 726 19.98 9.94 22.63
CA ALA A 726 21.34 9.47 22.53
C ALA A 726 21.94 9.28 23.93
N TRP A 727 22.12 8.02 24.34
CA TRP A 727 22.63 7.66 25.65
C TRP A 727 24.12 7.31 25.61
N ARG A 728 24.87 7.72 26.63
CA ARG A 728 26.33 7.64 26.62
C ARG A 728 26.87 6.32 27.19
N ALA A 729 27.63 5.61 26.37
CA ALA A 729 28.43 4.47 26.79
C ALA A 729 29.71 4.96 27.47
N THR A 730 29.67 5.13 28.78
CA THR A 730 30.88 5.38 29.58
C THR A 730 31.58 4.06 29.93
N ASN A 731 32.88 4.09 30.26
CA ASN A 731 33.61 2.92 30.81
C ASN A 731 32.99 2.39 32.12
N GLU A 732 32.07 3.14 32.72
CA GLU A 732 31.31 2.84 33.94
C GLU A 732 29.84 2.49 33.64
N SER A 733 29.37 2.67 32.39
CA SER A 733 28.00 2.39 31.95
C SER A 733 27.77 0.88 31.86
N LEU A 734 26.61 0.45 32.38
CA LEU A 734 26.18 -0.94 32.56
C LEU A 734 26.31 -1.83 31.32
N ALA A 735 26.19 -1.26 30.12
CA ALA A 735 26.20 -1.99 28.85
C ALA A 735 27.58 -2.55 28.44
N TYR A 736 28.69 -1.96 28.90
CA TYR A 736 30.04 -2.42 28.52
C TYR A 736 30.64 -3.45 29.48
N ARG A 737 30.05 -3.56 30.69
CA ARG A 737 30.46 -4.51 31.72
C ARG A 737 29.22 -4.96 32.48
N SER A 738 28.66 -6.10 32.08
CA SER A 738 27.65 -6.89 32.81
C SER A 738 28.10 -7.35 34.22
N HIS A 739 29.19 -6.79 34.76
CA HIS A 739 29.80 -7.13 36.05
C HIS A 739 30.08 -5.94 36.99
N THR A 740 29.85 -4.66 36.59
CA THR A 740 30.39 -3.53 37.38
C THR A 740 29.49 -2.87 38.42
N LYS A 741 28.18 -3.17 38.51
CA LYS A 741 27.36 -2.80 39.69
C LYS A 741 26.31 -3.88 39.99
N PRO A 742 26.62 -4.88 40.84
CA PRO A 742 25.68 -5.93 41.26
C PRO A 742 24.32 -5.40 41.78
N GLY A 743 24.29 -4.16 42.28
CA GLY A 743 23.10 -3.51 42.83
C GLY A 743 21.97 -3.26 41.81
N ALA A 744 22.29 -2.85 40.57
CA ALA A 744 21.28 -2.51 39.56
C ALA A 744 20.53 -3.76 39.08
N LEU A 745 21.23 -4.84 38.72
CA LEU A 745 20.59 -6.09 38.35
C LEU A 745 19.71 -6.65 39.49
N ALA A 746 20.21 -6.60 40.73
CA ALA A 746 19.43 -7.00 41.89
C ALA A 746 18.19 -6.11 42.12
N ALA A 747 18.26 -4.81 41.80
CA ALA A 747 17.12 -3.90 41.82
C ALA A 747 16.10 -4.26 40.74
N GLY A 748 16.54 -4.54 39.51
CA GLY A 748 15.67 -5.04 38.44
C GLY A 748 14.95 -6.34 38.81
N GLN A 749 15.64 -7.30 39.42
CA GLN A 749 15.03 -8.54 39.91
C GLN A 749 13.89 -8.25 40.90
N ARG A 750 14.13 -7.36 41.87
CA ARG A 750 13.09 -6.94 42.82
C ARG A 750 11.94 -6.22 42.12
N ALA A 751 12.21 -5.40 41.10
CA ALA A 751 11.18 -4.66 40.36
C ALA A 751 10.21 -5.62 39.65
N VAL A 752 10.76 -6.59 38.90
CA VAL A 752 9.96 -7.61 38.20
C VAL A 752 9.24 -8.52 39.18
N GLU A 753 9.92 -8.96 40.25
CA GLU A 753 9.31 -9.80 41.29
C GLU A 753 8.14 -9.08 41.97
N ALA A 754 8.32 -7.81 42.35
CA ALA A 754 7.27 -7.01 42.96
C ALA A 754 6.08 -6.76 42.01
N HIS A 755 6.34 -6.57 40.71
CA HIS A 755 5.29 -6.44 39.70
C HIS A 755 4.45 -7.71 39.58
N LEU A 756 5.09 -8.87 39.40
CA LEU A 756 4.39 -10.15 39.29
C LEU A 756 3.60 -10.48 40.57
N GLN A 757 4.13 -10.15 41.75
CA GLN A 757 3.40 -10.27 43.02
C GLN A 757 2.17 -9.35 43.09
N ARG A 758 2.27 -8.09 42.63
CA ARG A 758 1.11 -7.16 42.56
C ARG A 758 0.04 -7.63 41.58
N ARG A 759 0.42 -8.34 40.51
CA ARG A 759 -0.50 -9.02 39.59
C ARG A 759 -1.18 -10.27 40.20
N GLY A 760 -0.84 -10.63 41.43
CA GLY A 760 -1.45 -11.74 42.16
C GLY A 760 -0.83 -13.11 41.87
N LEU A 761 0.34 -13.15 41.20
CA LEU A 761 1.02 -14.40 40.91
C LEU A 761 1.74 -14.94 42.15
N GLY A 762 1.61 -16.25 42.38
CA GLY A 762 2.22 -16.94 43.52
C GLY A 762 3.61 -17.51 43.20
N ALA A 763 4.42 -17.72 44.24
CA ALA A 763 5.75 -18.34 44.15
C ALA A 763 6.67 -17.71 43.07
N VAL A 764 6.61 -16.38 42.95
CA VAL A 764 7.44 -15.63 42.00
C VAL A 764 8.90 -15.74 42.42
N HIS A 765 9.78 -16.01 41.45
CA HIS A 765 11.22 -16.00 41.63
C HIS A 765 11.91 -15.44 40.38
N CYS A 766 12.76 -14.43 40.58
CA CYS A 766 13.51 -13.76 39.52
C CYS A 766 15.02 -13.94 39.72
N THR A 767 15.72 -14.42 38.70
CA THR A 767 17.18 -14.60 38.69
C THR A 767 17.81 -13.80 37.55
N PRO A 768 19.14 -13.52 37.60
CA PRO A 768 19.85 -13.10 36.40
C PRO A 768 19.59 -14.08 35.25
N ASN A 769 19.45 -13.57 34.03
CA ASN A 769 19.35 -14.43 32.86
C ASN A 769 20.69 -15.19 32.65
N PRO A 770 20.70 -16.53 32.62
CA PRO A 770 21.94 -17.27 32.38
C PRO A 770 22.45 -17.12 30.93
N GLY A 771 21.58 -16.77 29.97
CA GLY A 771 21.90 -16.67 28.55
C GLY A 771 22.44 -15.30 28.10
N GLY A 772 22.49 -14.29 28.97
CA GLY A 772 22.87 -12.94 28.58
C GLY A 772 22.41 -11.86 29.56
N PRO A 773 22.32 -10.59 29.14
CA PRO A 773 21.73 -9.53 29.95
C PRO A 773 20.24 -9.81 30.23
N GLY A 774 19.72 -9.19 31.29
CA GLY A 774 18.31 -9.27 31.67
C GLY A 774 18.01 -10.25 32.81
N ILE A 775 16.73 -10.58 32.95
CA ILE A 775 16.15 -11.34 34.06
C ILE A 775 15.40 -12.55 33.53
N ALA A 776 15.56 -13.68 34.20
CA ALA A 776 14.70 -14.84 34.06
C ALA A 776 13.70 -14.87 35.21
N SER A 777 12.42 -15.07 34.91
CA SER A 777 11.34 -15.00 35.88
C SER A 777 10.52 -16.28 35.85
N THR A 778 10.17 -16.80 37.03
CA THR A 778 9.31 -17.97 37.19
C THR A 778 8.23 -17.68 38.21
N TRP A 779 7.06 -18.30 38.05
CA TRP A 779 5.93 -18.21 38.98
C TRP A 779 5.10 -19.50 38.90
N ALA A 780 4.22 -19.67 39.90
CA ALA A 780 3.26 -20.76 39.90
C ALA A 780 2.14 -20.50 38.88
N GLY A 781 1.88 -21.48 38.02
CA GLY A 781 0.70 -21.52 37.15
C GLY A 781 -0.26 -22.62 37.59
N ALA A 782 -1.57 -22.38 37.47
CA ALA A 782 -2.55 -23.43 37.71
C ALA A 782 -2.42 -24.50 36.61
N PRO A 783 -2.38 -25.80 36.97
CA PRO A 783 -2.36 -26.85 35.95
C PRO A 783 -3.70 -26.87 35.23
N ARG A 784 -3.69 -26.44 33.96
CA ARG A 784 -4.81 -26.56 33.02
C ARG A 784 -4.74 -27.90 32.30
N ARG A 785 -5.88 -28.45 31.89
CA ARG A 785 -5.90 -29.64 31.03
C ARG A 785 -5.31 -29.30 29.65
N ILE A 786 -4.34 -30.09 29.18
CA ILE A 786 -3.68 -29.89 27.89
C ILE A 786 -3.92 -31.09 26.98
N GLU A 787 -4.47 -30.86 25.79
CA GLU A 787 -4.48 -31.83 24.70
C GLU A 787 -3.27 -31.61 23.79
N VAL A 788 -2.40 -32.61 23.69
CA VAL A 788 -1.25 -32.63 22.80
C VAL A 788 -1.63 -33.33 21.52
N ILE A 789 -1.60 -32.60 20.40
CA ILE A 789 -1.97 -33.07 19.08
C ILE A 789 -0.70 -33.27 18.27
N VAL A 790 -0.45 -34.52 17.87
CA VAL A 790 0.73 -34.90 17.09
C VAL A 790 0.29 -35.59 15.79
N PRO A 791 0.31 -34.89 14.65
CA PRO A 791 0.15 -35.52 13.35
C PRO A 791 1.39 -36.33 13.00
N THR A 792 1.19 -37.56 12.53
CA THR A 792 2.27 -38.44 12.07
C THR A 792 1.90 -39.14 10.77
N HIS A 793 2.91 -39.52 9.99
CA HIS A 793 2.74 -40.18 8.70
C HIS A 793 3.67 -41.39 8.55
N ARG A 794 4.99 -41.15 8.53
CA ARG A 794 6.01 -42.19 8.27
C ARG A 794 7.18 -42.22 9.26
N ASN A 795 7.20 -41.32 10.25
CA ASN A 795 8.36 -41.10 11.12
C ASN A 795 8.29 -41.92 12.42
N LEU A 796 8.44 -43.24 12.32
CA LEU A 796 8.28 -44.12 13.49
C LEU A 796 9.27 -43.84 14.62
N GLU A 797 10.55 -43.64 14.32
CA GLU A 797 11.58 -43.47 15.36
C GLU A 797 11.53 -42.09 16.03
N GLY A 798 11.23 -41.03 15.25
CA GLY A 798 10.91 -39.72 15.83
C GLY A 798 9.69 -39.81 16.73
N LEU A 799 8.59 -40.42 16.25
CA LEU A 799 7.36 -40.57 17.01
C LEU A 799 7.59 -41.33 18.33
N LYS A 800 8.40 -42.40 18.32
CA LYS A 800 8.79 -43.10 19.55
C LYS A 800 9.48 -42.19 20.56
N THR A 801 10.43 -41.38 20.08
CA THR A 801 11.19 -40.45 20.92
C THR A 801 10.28 -39.37 21.50
N CYS A 802 9.43 -38.79 20.66
CA CYS A 802 8.45 -37.78 21.05
C CYS A 802 7.45 -38.32 22.09
N VAL A 803 6.82 -39.47 21.83
CA VAL A 803 5.82 -40.07 22.73
C VAL A 803 6.43 -40.49 24.06
N ARG A 804 7.65 -41.06 24.06
CA ARG A 804 8.38 -41.37 25.31
C ARG A 804 8.62 -40.09 26.12
N GLY A 805 9.11 -39.04 25.49
CA GLY A 805 9.34 -37.75 26.14
C GLY A 805 8.07 -37.15 26.75
N LEU A 806 6.94 -37.26 26.05
CA LEU A 806 5.64 -36.77 26.52
C LEU A 806 5.07 -37.59 27.68
N LEU A 807 5.15 -38.92 27.63
CA LEU A 807 4.49 -39.78 28.62
C LEU A 807 5.35 -40.12 29.83
N GLU A 808 6.68 -40.22 29.66
CA GLU A 808 7.62 -40.69 30.68
C GLU A 808 8.52 -39.59 31.25
N GLU A 809 8.90 -38.60 30.44
CA GLU A 809 9.90 -37.58 30.82
C GLU A 809 9.26 -36.24 31.21
N THR A 810 8.04 -35.96 30.75
CA THR A 810 7.28 -34.73 31.08
C THR A 810 6.53 -34.87 32.41
N THR A 811 6.72 -33.90 33.32
CA THR A 811 6.14 -33.93 34.69
C THR A 811 4.77 -33.26 34.82
N TYR A 812 4.19 -32.79 33.71
CA TYR A 812 2.92 -32.07 33.72
C TYR A 812 1.74 -33.01 34.08
N PRO A 813 0.87 -32.65 35.03
CA PRO A 813 -0.06 -33.60 35.64
C PRO A 813 -1.27 -33.98 34.78
N ASP A 814 -1.82 -33.05 33.97
CA ASP A 814 -3.05 -33.26 33.18
C ASP A 814 -2.78 -33.09 31.67
N LEU A 815 -1.97 -33.99 31.14
CA LEU A 815 -1.60 -34.10 29.73
C LEU A 815 -2.34 -35.27 29.08
N HIS A 816 -3.05 -34.99 27.98
CA HIS A 816 -3.69 -35.97 27.10
C HIS A 816 -3.06 -35.89 25.70
N LEU A 817 -2.92 -37.02 24.99
CA LEU A 817 -2.25 -37.10 23.70
C LEU A 817 -3.18 -37.65 22.62
N THR A 818 -3.41 -36.87 21.57
CA THR A 818 -4.07 -37.31 20.33
C THR A 818 -3.04 -37.45 19.21
N LEU A 819 -2.82 -38.68 18.77
CA LEU A 819 -1.99 -38.99 17.61
C LEU A 819 -2.85 -39.03 16.35
N VAL A 820 -2.63 -38.11 15.41
CA VAL A 820 -3.32 -38.10 14.11
C VAL A 820 -2.51 -38.94 13.12
N ALA A 821 -2.89 -40.21 12.98
CA ALA A 821 -2.22 -41.18 12.11
C ALA A 821 -2.66 -40.99 10.65
N ASN A 822 -1.99 -40.08 9.93
CA ASN A 822 -2.27 -39.82 8.52
C ASN A 822 -1.59 -40.87 7.65
N ARG A 823 -2.36 -41.77 7.02
CA ARG A 823 -1.85 -42.79 6.07
C ARG A 823 -0.60 -43.57 6.57
N CYS A 824 -0.59 -43.93 7.85
CA CYS A 824 0.49 -44.69 8.48
C CYS A 824 0.45 -46.18 8.08
N GLU A 825 0.84 -46.54 6.86
CA GLU A 825 0.54 -47.88 6.31
C GLU A 825 1.55 -48.98 6.66
N THR A 826 2.73 -48.65 7.23
CA THR A 826 3.76 -49.67 7.50
C THR A 826 3.37 -50.57 8.68
N PRO A 827 3.65 -51.89 8.60
CA PRO A 827 3.32 -52.84 9.68
C PRO A 827 3.89 -52.44 11.03
N GLU A 828 5.13 -51.94 11.08
CA GLU A 828 5.81 -51.53 12.30
C GLU A 828 5.12 -50.33 12.96
N MET A 829 4.67 -49.35 12.15
CA MET A 829 3.93 -48.19 12.64
C MET A 829 2.55 -48.60 13.16
N GLN A 830 1.84 -49.49 12.44
CA GLN A 830 0.53 -50.00 12.87
C GLN A 830 0.61 -50.77 14.19
N VAL A 831 1.64 -51.60 14.38
CA VAL A 831 1.88 -52.30 15.66
C VAL A 831 2.13 -51.30 16.78
N TYR A 832 2.95 -50.29 16.54
CA TYR A 832 3.26 -49.27 17.55
C TYR A 832 2.04 -48.43 17.93
N LEU A 833 1.25 -47.98 16.96
CA LEU A 833 0.01 -47.24 17.21
C LEU A 833 -1.02 -48.08 17.99
N ALA A 834 -1.14 -49.38 17.70
CA ALA A 834 -2.02 -50.28 18.44
C ALA A 834 -1.58 -50.45 19.91
N GLN A 835 -0.27 -50.51 20.18
CA GLN A 835 0.26 -50.53 21.55
C GLN A 835 -0.03 -49.23 22.29
N LEU A 836 0.13 -48.09 21.63
CA LEU A 836 -0.14 -46.78 22.22
C LEU A 836 -1.63 -46.57 22.53
N ALA A 837 -2.53 -47.13 21.73
CA ALA A 837 -3.98 -47.05 21.96
C ALA A 837 -4.42 -47.71 23.29
N GLU A 838 -3.61 -48.57 23.89
CA GLU A 838 -3.88 -49.15 25.22
C GLU A 838 -3.56 -48.18 26.37
N HIS A 839 -2.80 -47.12 26.11
CA HIS A 839 -2.40 -46.16 27.13
C HIS A 839 -3.57 -45.22 27.47
N PRO A 840 -3.95 -45.05 28.77
CA PRO A 840 -5.18 -44.35 29.17
C PRO A 840 -5.22 -42.86 28.84
N ARG A 841 -4.06 -42.25 28.54
CA ARG A 841 -3.91 -40.85 28.15
C ARG A 841 -3.76 -40.64 26.64
N VAL A 842 -3.82 -41.70 25.82
CA VAL A 842 -3.55 -41.64 24.38
C VAL A 842 -4.78 -42.00 23.56
N ALA A 843 -5.10 -41.16 22.58
CA ALA A 843 -6.10 -41.41 21.55
C ALA A 843 -5.40 -41.49 20.18
N ILE A 844 -5.78 -42.49 19.38
CA ILE A 844 -5.30 -42.62 17.99
C ILE A 844 -6.42 -42.24 17.05
N ARG A 845 -6.17 -41.27 16.16
CA ARG A 845 -7.10 -40.80 15.13
C ARG A 845 -6.57 -41.12 13.73
N PRO A 846 -7.07 -42.17 13.07
CA PRO A 846 -6.71 -42.45 11.68
C PRO A 846 -7.26 -41.37 10.74
N ASP A 847 -6.44 -40.92 9.79
CA ASP A 847 -6.87 -40.00 8.73
C ASP A 847 -6.38 -40.44 7.34
N PRO A 848 -7.29 -40.84 6.42
CA PRO A 848 -6.90 -41.31 5.09
C PRO A 848 -6.70 -40.17 4.06
N ARG A 849 -7.03 -38.91 4.40
CA ARG A 849 -6.97 -37.77 3.48
C ARG A 849 -5.52 -37.49 3.05
N ALA A 850 -5.37 -36.73 1.97
CA ALA A 850 -4.05 -36.24 1.56
C ALA A 850 -3.44 -35.40 2.68
N PHE A 851 -2.11 -35.42 2.80
CA PHE A 851 -1.42 -34.70 3.86
C PHE A 851 -1.69 -33.19 3.75
N ASN A 852 -2.23 -32.62 4.81
CA ASN A 852 -2.40 -31.20 5.03
C ASN A 852 -2.30 -30.96 6.54
N TRP A 853 -1.19 -30.37 6.98
CA TRP A 853 -0.87 -30.24 8.40
C TRP A 853 -1.95 -29.44 9.14
N ALA A 854 -2.42 -28.32 8.56
CA ALA A 854 -3.49 -27.51 9.13
C ALA A 854 -4.81 -28.29 9.29
N ALA A 855 -5.24 -29.02 8.25
CA ALA A 855 -6.50 -29.78 8.28
C ALA A 855 -6.46 -30.99 9.25
N LEU A 856 -5.30 -31.62 9.43
CA LEU A 856 -5.11 -32.71 10.40
C LEU A 856 -5.23 -32.17 11.83
N ASN A 857 -4.56 -31.05 12.11
CA ASN A 857 -4.60 -30.41 13.42
C ASN A 857 -5.98 -29.84 13.76
N ASN A 858 -6.64 -29.16 12.81
CA ASN A 858 -7.99 -28.64 12.99
C ASN A 858 -8.98 -29.75 13.34
N ALA A 859 -8.93 -30.88 12.63
CA ALA A 859 -9.82 -31.99 12.87
C ALA A 859 -9.63 -32.60 14.26
N ALA A 860 -8.37 -32.77 14.71
CA ALA A 860 -8.08 -33.25 16.06
C ALA A 860 -8.50 -32.25 17.13
N ALA A 861 -8.20 -30.96 16.93
CA ALA A 861 -8.58 -29.89 17.83
C ALA A 861 -10.09 -29.80 18.00
N ALA A 862 -10.89 -30.00 16.94
CA ALA A 862 -12.34 -29.91 16.96
C ALA A 862 -13.00 -30.80 18.04
N ASP A 863 -12.43 -31.98 18.29
CA ASP A 863 -12.99 -32.97 19.22
C ASP A 863 -12.48 -32.81 20.66
N SER A 864 -11.55 -31.88 20.91
CA SER A 864 -10.98 -31.64 22.23
C SER A 864 -11.77 -30.59 23.02
N ASP A 865 -12.04 -30.91 24.29
CA ASP A 865 -12.61 -30.03 25.31
C ASP A 865 -11.56 -29.49 26.30
N SER A 866 -10.28 -29.78 26.07
CA SER A 866 -9.17 -29.29 26.89
C SER A 866 -9.07 -27.76 26.86
N GLU A 867 -8.64 -27.17 27.98
CA GLU A 867 -8.49 -25.72 28.12
C GLU A 867 -7.38 -25.17 27.22
N LEU A 868 -6.30 -25.94 27.05
CA LEU A 868 -5.19 -25.63 26.16
C LEU A 868 -4.99 -26.75 25.13
N LEU A 869 -4.56 -26.36 23.93
CA LEU A 869 -4.15 -27.25 22.86
C LEU A 869 -2.66 -27.04 22.60
N LEU A 870 -1.89 -28.12 22.57
CA LEU A 870 -0.50 -28.13 22.14
C LEU A 870 -0.41 -28.80 20.78
N PHE A 871 0.01 -28.07 19.76
CA PHE A 871 0.40 -28.64 18.47
C PHE A 871 1.90 -28.93 18.50
N LEU A 872 2.25 -30.19 18.20
CA LEU A 872 3.62 -30.67 18.30
C LEU A 872 3.96 -31.57 17.12
N ASN A 873 5.14 -31.39 16.53
CA ASN A 873 5.61 -32.30 15.49
C ASN A 873 6.09 -33.65 16.07
N ASP A 874 6.02 -34.70 15.25
CA ASP A 874 6.40 -36.06 15.65
C ASP A 874 7.91 -36.29 15.78
N ASP A 875 8.75 -35.30 15.50
CA ASP A 875 10.22 -35.31 15.59
C ASP A 875 10.79 -34.33 16.65
N VAL A 876 9.99 -34.02 17.66
CA VAL A 876 10.43 -33.24 18.84
C VAL A 876 10.88 -34.17 19.97
N GLU A 877 12.02 -33.83 20.57
CA GLU A 877 12.61 -34.49 21.74
C GLU A 877 12.59 -33.56 22.96
N ILE A 878 12.14 -34.10 24.09
CA ILE A 878 12.00 -33.37 25.36
C ILE A 878 13.36 -33.31 26.06
N LEU A 879 13.80 -32.12 26.48
CA LEU A 879 15.06 -31.94 27.22
C LEU A 879 14.85 -31.84 28.73
N GLU A 880 13.81 -31.13 29.16
CA GLU A 880 13.63 -30.74 30.55
C GLU A 880 12.24 -31.17 31.05
N PRO A 881 12.12 -31.92 32.16
CA PRO A 881 10.83 -32.45 32.61
C PRO A 881 9.73 -31.40 32.87
N GLY A 882 10.11 -30.16 33.18
CA GLY A 882 9.21 -29.06 33.54
C GLY A 882 8.79 -28.16 32.38
N TRP A 883 9.22 -28.44 31.15
CA TRP A 883 9.05 -27.56 29.98
C TRP A 883 7.58 -27.13 29.72
N LEU A 884 6.62 -28.06 29.86
CA LEU A 884 5.22 -27.77 29.58
C LEU A 884 4.57 -26.93 30.69
N ALA A 885 4.98 -27.15 31.94
CA ALA A 885 4.59 -26.27 33.05
C ALA A 885 5.15 -24.86 32.84
N ALA A 886 6.37 -24.77 32.28
CA ALA A 886 6.99 -23.50 31.93
C ALA A 886 6.21 -22.74 30.88
N MET A 887 5.72 -23.40 29.83
CA MET A 887 4.88 -22.76 28.83
C MET A 887 3.48 -22.38 29.37
N ASN A 888 2.83 -23.28 30.14
CA ASN A 888 1.49 -23.05 30.68
C ASN A 888 1.40 -21.81 31.58
N ARG A 889 2.45 -21.48 32.34
CA ARG A 889 2.42 -20.38 33.31
C ARG A 889 2.15 -19.01 32.67
N TYR A 890 2.49 -18.83 31.39
CA TYR A 890 2.29 -17.56 30.69
C TYR A 890 0.81 -17.26 30.43
N PHE A 891 -0.07 -18.25 30.48
CA PHE A 891 -1.52 -18.02 30.41
C PHE A 891 -2.12 -17.45 31.71
N GLU A 892 -1.34 -17.32 32.78
CA GLU A 892 -1.72 -16.49 33.93
C GLU A 892 -1.60 -14.98 33.62
N LEU A 893 -0.92 -14.61 32.53
CA LEU A 893 -0.79 -13.22 32.08
C LEU A 893 -1.93 -12.88 31.10
N ASP A 894 -2.74 -11.89 31.47
CA ASP A 894 -3.90 -11.46 30.70
C ASP A 894 -3.54 -11.06 29.27
N GLY A 895 -4.19 -11.66 28.27
CA GLY A 895 -4.00 -11.34 26.86
C GLY A 895 -2.95 -12.19 26.13
N VAL A 896 -2.28 -13.13 26.81
CA VAL A 896 -1.47 -14.16 26.14
C VAL A 896 -2.39 -15.20 25.49
N GLY A 897 -2.25 -15.38 24.18
CA GLY A 897 -3.04 -16.33 23.39
C GLY A 897 -2.26 -17.58 23.00
N VAL A 898 -0.97 -17.43 22.66
CA VAL A 898 -0.10 -18.51 22.18
C VAL A 898 1.26 -18.44 22.87
N VAL A 899 1.84 -19.59 23.19
CA VAL A 899 3.17 -19.75 23.75
C VAL A 899 3.95 -20.79 22.94
N GLY A 900 5.17 -20.47 22.51
CA GLY A 900 6.09 -21.40 21.84
C GLY A 900 7.39 -21.60 22.62
N ALA A 901 8.04 -22.74 22.40
CA ALA A 901 9.31 -23.09 23.03
C ALA A 901 10.53 -22.63 22.21
N THR A 902 11.69 -22.50 22.85
CA THR A 902 12.98 -22.47 22.15
C THR A 902 13.31 -23.87 21.61
N LEU A 903 13.61 -23.97 20.31
CA LEU A 903 14.02 -25.24 19.69
C LEU A 903 15.49 -25.21 19.32
N LEU A 904 16.16 -26.34 19.57
CA LEU A 904 17.56 -26.58 19.23
C LEU A 904 17.65 -27.64 18.15
N TYR A 905 18.70 -27.54 17.33
CA TYR A 905 19.15 -28.67 16.53
C TYR A 905 19.75 -29.76 17.43
N PRO A 906 19.86 -31.02 16.98
CA PRO A 906 20.48 -32.11 17.77
C PRO A 906 21.94 -31.85 18.16
N ASN A 907 22.65 -30.95 17.47
CA ASN A 907 24.00 -30.51 17.82
C ASN A 907 24.04 -29.46 18.95
N GLY A 908 22.88 -29.02 19.44
CA GLY A 908 22.73 -28.01 20.49
C GLY A 908 22.67 -26.57 19.99
N GLU A 909 22.78 -26.32 18.68
CA GLU A 909 22.66 -24.98 18.10
C GLU A 909 21.22 -24.49 18.12
N LEU A 910 21.04 -23.16 18.20
CA LEU A 910 19.72 -22.55 18.21
C LEU A 910 19.05 -22.71 16.83
N GLN A 911 17.88 -23.35 16.81
CA GLN A 911 17.08 -23.55 15.59
C GLN A 911 15.90 -22.58 15.52
N HIS A 912 15.23 -22.33 16.64
CA HIS A 912 14.05 -21.49 16.70
C HIS A 912 13.97 -20.76 18.03
N ASN A 913 13.84 -19.45 17.97
CA ASN A 913 13.60 -18.58 19.13
C ASN A 913 12.46 -17.60 18.84
N GLY A 914 11.42 -18.07 18.13
CA GLY A 914 10.35 -17.24 17.55
C GLY A 914 10.54 -17.03 16.04
N VAL A 915 9.52 -16.48 15.41
CA VAL A 915 9.51 -16.08 13.99
C VAL A 915 9.42 -14.57 13.93
N ARG A 916 10.26 -13.97 13.09
CA ARG A 916 10.13 -12.57 12.67
C ARG A 916 9.41 -12.51 11.33
N THR A 917 8.74 -11.39 11.03
CA THR A 917 8.04 -11.19 9.75
C THR A 917 8.40 -9.85 9.07
N SER A 918 8.26 -9.78 7.75
CA SER A 918 8.44 -8.53 6.97
C SER A 918 7.73 -8.63 5.62
N THR A 919 7.32 -7.50 5.04
CA THR A 919 6.79 -7.46 3.67
C THR A 919 7.80 -7.93 2.61
N ALA A 920 9.11 -7.78 2.88
CA ALA A 920 10.18 -8.13 1.94
C ALA A 920 10.40 -9.64 1.80
N TRP A 921 10.53 -10.35 2.93
CA TRP A 921 10.91 -11.77 2.98
C TRP A 921 9.89 -12.66 3.72
N LEU A 922 8.75 -12.08 4.13
CA LEU A 922 7.59 -12.72 4.76
C LEU A 922 7.80 -13.22 6.18
N ALA A 923 8.54 -14.32 6.35
CA ALA A 923 8.70 -14.97 7.64
C ALA A 923 10.01 -15.78 7.71
N ASP A 924 10.69 -15.71 8.86
CA ASP A 924 12.01 -16.32 9.08
C ASP A 924 12.18 -16.68 10.57
N ASN A 925 12.83 -17.81 10.82
CA ASN A 925 13.10 -18.26 12.18
C ASN A 925 14.20 -17.40 12.79
N ILE A 926 14.02 -16.99 14.05
CA ILE A 926 15.06 -16.31 14.80
C ILE A 926 16.04 -17.36 15.31
N GLN A 927 17.22 -17.44 14.69
CA GLN A 927 18.27 -18.43 14.99
C GLN A 927 19.47 -17.84 15.75
N SER A 928 19.28 -16.72 16.45
CA SER A 928 20.31 -16.09 17.26
C SER A 928 19.76 -15.59 18.59
N THR A 929 20.67 -15.33 19.53
CA THR A 929 20.38 -14.63 20.80
C THR A 929 20.59 -13.12 20.69
N GLY A 930 20.83 -12.59 19.48
CA GLY A 930 21.24 -11.20 19.27
C GLY A 930 22.73 -10.97 19.50
N SER A 931 23.24 -9.81 19.05
CA SER A 931 24.68 -9.47 19.08
C SER A 931 25.19 -9.22 20.50
N TYR A 932 24.29 -8.85 21.41
CA TYR A 932 24.56 -8.55 22.82
C TYR A 932 23.81 -9.50 23.77
N GLY A 933 23.18 -10.55 23.27
CA GLY A 933 22.37 -11.49 24.06
C GLY A 933 20.97 -10.99 24.40
N GLU A 934 20.52 -9.90 23.76
CA GLU A 934 19.23 -9.23 23.97
C GLU A 934 18.01 -10.11 23.63
N LEU A 935 18.20 -11.15 22.82
CA LEU A 935 17.13 -12.10 22.47
C LEU A 935 17.14 -13.36 23.35
N ALA A 936 18.02 -13.43 24.36
CA ALA A 936 18.13 -14.56 25.28
C ALA A 936 17.11 -14.51 26.44
N VAL A 937 16.08 -13.66 26.35
CA VAL A 937 14.99 -13.55 27.32
C VAL A 937 13.68 -14.06 26.72
N THR A 938 12.64 -14.22 27.56
CA THR A 938 11.27 -14.43 27.06
C THR A 938 10.82 -13.22 26.26
N ARG A 939 10.18 -13.43 25.12
CA ARG A 939 9.78 -12.32 24.23
C ARG A 939 8.38 -12.45 23.68
N ASN A 940 7.75 -11.30 23.48
CA ASN A 940 6.71 -11.16 22.48
C ASN A 940 7.32 -11.35 21.09
N VAL A 941 6.66 -12.11 20.22
CA VAL A 941 7.15 -12.40 18.86
C VAL A 941 6.01 -12.37 17.86
N ALA A 942 6.31 -12.21 16.56
CA ALA A 942 5.27 -12.20 15.53
C ALA A 942 4.58 -13.56 15.42
N ALA A 943 5.34 -14.65 15.48
CA ALA A 943 4.83 -16.01 15.49
C ALA A 943 5.79 -16.98 16.20
N VAL A 944 5.31 -18.19 16.48
CA VAL A 944 6.09 -19.35 16.91
C VAL A 944 5.78 -20.52 16.00
N THR A 945 6.71 -21.46 15.86
CA THR A 945 6.53 -22.56 14.92
C THR A 945 5.55 -23.62 15.41
N GLY A 946 4.83 -24.25 14.48
CA GLY A 946 3.96 -25.41 14.72
C GLY A 946 4.70 -26.66 15.22
N ALA A 947 6.05 -26.67 15.21
CA ALA A 947 6.81 -27.74 15.85
C ALA A 947 6.56 -27.82 17.37
N CYS A 948 6.28 -26.70 18.03
CA CYS A 948 5.81 -26.66 19.41
C CYS A 948 5.04 -25.36 19.69
N LEU A 949 3.71 -25.42 19.59
CA LEU A 949 2.80 -24.29 19.73
C LEU A 949 1.67 -24.62 20.71
N LEU A 950 1.70 -24.00 21.89
CA LEU A 950 0.66 -24.11 22.92
C LEU A 950 -0.30 -22.93 22.81
N VAL A 951 -1.61 -23.17 22.77
CA VAL A 951 -2.63 -22.13 22.58
C VAL A 951 -3.85 -22.38 23.46
N ARG A 952 -4.52 -21.30 23.87
CA ARG A 952 -5.82 -21.42 24.53
C ARG A 952 -6.89 -21.93 23.56
N ARG A 953 -7.73 -22.86 24.02
CA ARG A 953 -8.79 -23.43 23.19
C ARG A 953 -9.79 -22.39 22.68
N ASP A 954 -10.15 -21.43 23.53
CA ASP A 954 -11.06 -20.34 23.18
C ASP A 954 -10.46 -19.39 22.14
N VAL A 955 -9.18 -19.06 22.25
CA VAL A 955 -8.44 -18.26 21.26
C VAL A 955 -8.34 -19.00 19.92
N PHE A 956 -8.01 -20.29 19.93
CA PHE A 956 -7.99 -21.11 18.72
C PHE A 956 -9.34 -21.10 18.00
N GLY A 957 -10.44 -21.26 18.75
CA GLY A 957 -11.79 -21.18 18.22
C GLY A 957 -12.16 -19.78 17.71
N ALA A 958 -11.77 -18.72 18.41
CA ALA A 958 -12.08 -17.34 18.06
C ALA A 958 -11.48 -16.90 16.72
N VAL A 959 -10.31 -17.44 16.35
CA VAL A 959 -9.64 -17.14 15.07
C VAL A 959 -9.96 -18.15 13.96
N GLY A 960 -10.79 -19.16 14.24
CA GLY A 960 -11.22 -20.16 13.25
C GLY A 960 -10.23 -21.31 13.02
N GLY A 961 -9.25 -21.51 13.90
CA GLY A 961 -8.20 -22.52 13.76
C GLY A 961 -7.17 -22.19 12.68
N PHE A 962 -6.43 -23.19 12.22
CA PHE A 962 -5.46 -23.03 11.13
C PHE A 962 -6.17 -22.89 9.77
N ASP A 963 -5.68 -21.99 8.91
CA ASP A 963 -6.20 -21.84 7.56
C ASP A 963 -5.70 -22.99 6.66
N GLU A 964 -6.61 -23.90 6.28
CA GLU A 964 -6.29 -25.15 5.58
C GLU A 964 -5.71 -24.95 4.17
N ARG A 965 -5.67 -23.71 3.65
CA ARG A 965 -4.96 -23.38 2.40
C ARG A 965 -3.43 -23.46 2.56
N TYR A 966 -2.93 -23.30 3.78
CA TYR A 966 -1.53 -23.49 4.17
C TYR A 966 -1.28 -24.95 4.55
N ALA A 967 -1.20 -25.82 3.54
CA ALA A 967 -1.13 -27.26 3.75
C ALA A 967 0.19 -27.72 4.37
N VAL A 968 1.30 -27.02 4.07
CA VAL A 968 2.65 -27.42 4.50
C VAL A 968 3.43 -26.27 5.13
N ASN A 969 3.45 -25.09 4.51
CA ASN A 969 4.26 -23.95 4.95
C ASN A 969 3.37 -22.82 5.49
N TYR A 970 3.94 -22.00 6.38
CA TYR A 970 3.33 -20.77 6.92
C TYR A 970 2.01 -20.94 7.68
N ASN A 971 1.54 -22.17 7.95
CA ASN A 971 0.31 -22.41 8.72
C ASN A 971 0.39 -21.84 10.14
N ASP A 972 1.53 -22.04 10.80
CA ASP A 972 1.88 -21.54 12.11
C ASP A 972 2.02 -20.01 12.13
N VAL A 973 2.68 -19.45 11.12
CA VAL A 973 2.82 -18.00 10.93
C VAL A 973 1.47 -17.33 10.72
N ASP A 974 0.67 -17.81 9.77
CA ASP A 974 -0.67 -17.29 9.49
C ASP A 974 -1.56 -17.33 10.74
N PHE A 975 -1.54 -18.46 11.47
CA PHE A 975 -2.32 -18.61 12.69
C PHE A 975 -1.89 -17.62 13.77
N CYS A 976 -0.60 -17.47 14.02
CA CYS A 976 -0.09 -16.50 14.99
C CYS A 976 -0.42 -15.06 14.61
N LEU A 977 -0.36 -14.71 13.31
CA LEU A 977 -0.79 -13.40 12.81
C LEU A 977 -2.29 -13.18 13.03
N ALA A 978 -3.13 -14.21 12.83
CA ALA A 978 -4.56 -14.15 13.14
C ALA A 978 -4.85 -13.97 14.63
N VAL A 979 -4.12 -14.67 15.50
CA VAL A 979 -4.18 -14.49 16.96
C VAL A 979 -3.81 -13.06 17.35
N ARG A 980 -2.73 -12.51 16.77
CA ARG A 980 -2.32 -11.12 16.99
C ARG A 980 -3.34 -10.11 16.49
N HIS A 981 -3.89 -10.34 15.30
CA HIS A 981 -4.93 -9.49 14.72
C HIS A 981 -6.22 -9.49 15.57
N ALA A 982 -6.51 -10.58 16.28
CA ALA A 982 -7.59 -10.67 17.25
C ALA A 982 -7.28 -10.00 18.61
N GLY A 983 -6.10 -9.38 18.78
CA GLY A 983 -5.70 -8.64 19.97
C GLY A 983 -4.96 -9.45 21.05
N TYR A 984 -4.63 -10.72 20.78
CA TYR A 984 -3.86 -11.55 21.69
C TYR A 984 -2.36 -11.47 21.40
N ARG A 985 -1.53 -11.77 22.40
CA ARG A 985 -0.07 -11.80 22.26
C ARG A 985 0.44 -13.22 22.09
N VAL A 986 1.50 -13.34 21.30
CA VAL A 986 2.26 -14.57 21.07
C VAL A 986 3.57 -14.43 21.83
N VAL A 987 3.89 -15.42 22.67
CA VAL A 987 5.05 -15.41 23.55
C VAL A 987 5.99 -16.55 23.16
N GLN A 988 7.28 -16.26 23.02
CA GLN A 988 8.32 -17.27 22.99
C GLN A 988 8.92 -17.39 24.40
N ALA A 989 8.74 -18.57 24.99
CA ALA A 989 9.21 -18.91 26.33
C ALA A 989 10.67 -19.39 26.28
N ALA A 990 11.59 -18.57 26.80
CA ALA A 990 13.02 -18.89 26.81
C ALA A 990 13.39 -19.95 27.87
N ASP A 991 12.51 -20.21 28.83
CA ASP A 991 12.64 -21.21 29.88
C ASP A 991 12.00 -22.57 29.51
N ALA A 992 11.57 -22.74 28.26
CA ALA A 992 11.12 -24.01 27.70
C ALA A 992 11.98 -24.37 26.48
N ARG A 993 12.82 -25.40 26.61
CA ARG A 993 13.79 -25.80 25.58
C ARG A 993 13.56 -27.24 25.13
N LEU A 994 13.53 -27.46 23.82
CA LEU A 994 13.32 -28.77 23.19
C LEU A 994 14.32 -28.96 22.04
N VAL A 995 14.56 -30.21 21.63
CA VAL A 995 15.27 -30.50 20.37
C VAL A 995 14.24 -30.81 19.30
N HIS A 996 14.40 -30.24 18.11
CA HIS A 996 13.58 -30.58 16.96
C HIS A 996 14.49 -31.04 15.82
N HIS A 997 14.32 -32.29 15.41
CA HIS A 997 15.24 -33.01 14.51
C HIS A 997 15.09 -32.65 13.03
N GLU A 998 14.28 -31.62 12.71
CA GLU A 998 14.03 -30.98 11.41
C GLU A 998 14.59 -31.68 10.14
N SER A 999 13.71 -31.98 9.19
CA SER A 999 14.02 -32.57 7.86
C SER A 999 14.14 -34.09 7.80
N ILE A 1000 13.77 -34.83 8.86
CA ILE A 1000 13.63 -36.30 8.79
C ILE A 1000 12.47 -36.70 7.85
N SER A 1001 11.37 -35.93 7.82
CA SER A 1001 10.18 -36.26 7.04
C SER A 1001 9.96 -35.41 5.78
N ARG A 1002 10.48 -34.16 5.73
CA ARG A 1002 10.13 -33.13 4.73
C ARG A 1002 11.02 -33.09 3.47
N GLY A 1003 12.34 -33.27 3.62
CA GLY A 1003 13.32 -33.01 2.55
C GLY A 1003 13.36 -31.53 2.10
N LEU A 1004 14.30 -31.18 1.22
CA LEU A 1004 14.39 -29.82 0.62
C LEU A 1004 13.23 -29.55 -0.36
N HIS A 1005 13.03 -28.31 -0.83
CA HIS A 1005 12.13 -27.96 -1.96
C HIS A 1005 12.69 -28.49 -3.30
N ASP A 1006 12.88 -29.80 -3.36
CA ASP A 1006 13.66 -30.53 -4.36
C ASP A 1006 12.86 -30.97 -5.59
N THR A 1007 11.54 -30.73 -5.59
CA THR A 1007 10.65 -31.09 -6.71
C THR A 1007 9.84 -29.88 -7.18
N PRO A 1008 9.51 -29.79 -8.48
CA PRO A 1008 8.69 -28.69 -9.03
C PRO A 1008 7.35 -28.52 -8.31
N GLN A 1009 6.72 -29.62 -7.88
CA GLN A 1009 5.44 -29.60 -7.18
C GLN A 1009 5.56 -28.98 -5.79
N LYS A 1010 6.62 -29.32 -5.03
CA LYS A 1010 6.89 -28.70 -3.72
C LYS A 1010 7.20 -27.21 -3.87
N LYS A 1011 7.93 -26.83 -4.92
CA LYS A 1011 8.25 -25.43 -5.20
C LYS A 1011 6.99 -24.62 -5.55
N ALA A 1012 6.15 -25.10 -6.47
CA ALA A 1012 4.90 -24.46 -6.83
C ALA A 1012 3.92 -24.36 -5.64
N GLY A 1013 3.91 -25.38 -4.77
CA GLY A 1013 3.12 -25.35 -3.53
C GLY A 1013 3.59 -24.27 -2.55
N TRP A 1014 4.91 -24.16 -2.36
CA TRP A 1014 5.52 -23.13 -1.53
C TRP A 1014 5.28 -21.72 -2.09
N GLU A 1015 5.47 -21.51 -3.41
CA GLU A 1015 5.21 -20.23 -4.09
C GLU A 1015 3.76 -19.77 -3.92
N ARG A 1016 2.79 -20.69 -4.06
CA ARG A 1016 1.37 -20.39 -3.83
C ARG A 1016 1.06 -19.99 -2.39
N GLU A 1017 1.61 -20.70 -1.41
CA GLU A 1017 1.40 -20.37 0.02
C GLU A 1017 2.10 -19.05 0.40
N MET A 1018 3.25 -18.78 -0.21
CA MET A 1018 3.99 -17.53 -0.09
C MET A 1018 3.17 -16.33 -0.61
N GLU A 1019 2.59 -16.44 -1.81
CA GLU A 1019 1.69 -15.42 -2.37
C GLU A 1019 0.44 -15.24 -1.52
N LEU A 1020 -0.14 -16.32 -1.01
CA LEU A 1020 -1.31 -16.25 -0.14
C LEU A 1020 -1.01 -15.45 1.14
N LEU A 1021 0.11 -15.74 1.82
CA LEU A 1021 0.53 -15.01 3.02
C LEU A 1021 0.76 -13.52 2.73
N ARG A 1022 1.46 -13.21 1.63
CA ARG A 1022 1.72 -11.83 1.19
C ARG A 1022 0.41 -11.07 0.93
N ASN A 1023 -0.50 -11.66 0.18
CA ASN A 1023 -1.76 -11.03 -0.20
C ASN A 1023 -2.73 -10.88 0.99
N LYS A 1024 -2.72 -11.84 1.92
CA LYS A 1024 -3.61 -11.83 3.09
C LYS A 1024 -3.19 -10.79 4.13
N TRP A 1025 -1.90 -10.69 4.43
CA TRP A 1025 -1.41 -9.89 5.56
C TRP A 1025 -0.81 -8.54 5.16
N GLY A 1026 -0.25 -8.39 3.96
CA GLY A 1026 0.29 -7.12 3.47
C GLY A 1026 1.23 -6.46 4.50
N ASP A 1027 0.99 -5.19 4.80
CA ASP A 1027 1.79 -4.40 5.76
C ASP A 1027 1.75 -4.93 7.20
N TYR A 1028 0.78 -5.76 7.56
CA TYR A 1028 0.73 -6.40 8.88
C TYR A 1028 1.87 -7.41 9.10
N LEU A 1029 2.59 -7.78 8.03
CA LEU A 1029 3.82 -8.55 8.12
C LEU A 1029 4.98 -7.77 8.74
N ASN A 1030 4.93 -6.43 8.81
CA ASN A 1030 5.98 -5.68 9.49
C ASN A 1030 5.94 -6.00 10.99
N ASP A 1031 6.96 -6.72 11.47
CA ASP A 1031 7.01 -7.26 12.83
C ASP A 1031 7.19 -6.14 13.87
N PRO A 1032 6.20 -5.89 14.73
CA PRO A 1032 6.29 -4.86 15.76
C PRO A 1032 7.16 -5.30 16.95
N TYR A 1033 7.55 -6.58 17.04
CA TYR A 1033 8.35 -7.09 18.16
C TYR A 1033 9.82 -7.36 17.79
N TRP A 1034 10.20 -7.10 16.54
CA TRP A 1034 11.59 -7.26 16.12
C TRP A 1034 12.45 -6.16 16.74
N THR A 1035 13.57 -6.57 17.33
CA THR A 1035 14.55 -5.67 17.94
C THR A 1035 15.82 -5.74 17.13
N GLU A 1036 16.39 -4.59 16.77
CA GLU A 1036 17.61 -4.54 15.96
C GLU A 1036 18.61 -3.53 16.50
N TYR A 1037 19.88 -3.92 16.48
CA TYR A 1037 21.01 -3.08 16.79
C TYR A 1037 21.74 -2.73 15.49
N GLN A 1038 21.59 -1.50 14.99
CA GLN A 1038 22.23 -1.04 13.76
C GLN A 1038 23.37 -0.05 14.02
N VAL A 1039 24.56 -0.33 13.48
CA VAL A 1039 25.76 0.51 13.65
C VAL A 1039 25.57 1.93 13.09
N GLN A 1040 24.59 2.13 12.20
CA GLN A 1040 24.21 3.43 11.66
C GLN A 1040 22.74 3.70 11.99
N ALA A 1041 22.48 4.83 12.64
CA ALA A 1041 21.12 5.30 12.85
C ALA A 1041 20.50 5.66 11.50
N GLN A 1042 19.42 4.98 11.12
CA GLN A 1042 18.50 5.50 10.11
C GLN A 1042 17.75 6.68 10.73
N GLY A 1043 17.59 7.76 9.98
CA GLY A 1043 17.23 9.09 10.47
C GLY A 1043 15.86 9.17 11.18
N THR A 1044 15.58 10.32 11.77
CA THR A 1044 14.22 10.71 12.20
C THR A 1044 13.27 10.81 11.01
N ARG A 1045 11.96 10.98 11.25
CA ARG A 1045 11.00 11.17 10.16
C ARG A 1045 11.43 12.31 9.25
N ILE A 1046 11.93 13.44 9.77
CA ILE A 1046 12.40 14.59 8.97
C ILE A 1046 13.76 14.31 8.29
N LEU A 1047 14.62 13.44 8.84
CA LEU A 1047 15.90 13.01 8.24
C LEU A 1047 15.76 11.89 7.19
N ASN A 1048 14.78 10.98 7.30
CA ASN A 1048 14.46 9.98 6.27
C ASN A 1048 13.63 10.56 5.12
N LEU A 1049 13.35 11.85 5.26
CA LEU A 1049 12.80 12.70 4.24
C LEU A 1049 13.90 13.58 3.68
N VAL A 1050 15.21 13.29 3.89
CA VAL A 1050 16.43 13.92 3.31
C VAL A 1050 17.29 12.97 2.51
#